data_AF-A0A847T1L7-F1
#
_entry.id   AF-A0A847T1L7-F1
#
_cell.length_a   1.000
_cell.length_b   1.000
_cell.length_c   1.000
_cell.angle_alpha   90.00
_cell.angle_beta   90.00
_cell.angle_gamma   90.00
#
_symmetry.space_group_name_H-M   'P 1'
#
loop_
_entity.id
_entity.type
_entity.pdbx_description
1 polymer ?
#
loop_
_entity_poly.entity_id
_entity_poly.type
_entity_poly.pdbx_seq_one_letter_code
_entity_poly.pdbx_strand_id
1 'polypeptide(L)'
;MKERRSLRSVSLVVALVAVLSTLTIPLGMHLLDQGEDAFPEGYHFITQKEVESLKDVLGVYDPSVDYNAVIGGYGTGYAPPTEGAYDAMVGNLVVRDFAAGGITADPRWDLSSDPCFPAVGDQGAVGSCSAWAMAYYCYGYLEAKDNGWIDASEGNPEHLMSPAWTYSKANGGTDLGSWIGDIGQVLCTWGGATWSAMPYDGDRSVANNYLYWGSEEAFRDAPMHRASTVESIGFDTSNWKGTIDQIRTVVRSGTPVCFTLDAKVLEDEGANETVEDMVITSEEYIYSELNHAQTIVGYDDDIEVEGEVGAFKVVNSWGNYLDDGYYWITYEALKRTGADNQLMYMTDIEHYQPRLLGVWHYSSSQQQNGGINISLQGGYSFVAPFYISSTRNLPDFICADLTDLWGEFQSGLNTFVLTSTSFLEGTCSSFRTELYSEGYVPGSPSQVSEPSPDVPASPIEGVRSVLWSYSIVGLPAAADAGDLYLSTGGGAYWAVTNLTSTKGPWSLQSGDVAQASTSWLTLGLYGSGNLSFDWRMDSQYMSDVLVFESNSVEVERLTGVTDWRHVALEITAGQTALRWSLERGGDGGGCGWVDNITWSGTGSQLDNVPPELTITGPVADSWIPSSSVTVTWSAVDVGGMSHFEIGWDGGPLQNVSLETSASTDNLAAGEHEVAVRAYDRAGNMVQRNVNFSVDVSRPIVTLLPPHGAVLGEETVSIEARIVEVGSGTHNDTIRIDGRTVRIYSNAEWFTFSTALTEGMHVINVTSVDGAGNRAYASNVIIVDSTPPELSITAPEEGSAQHQGDIYVAWEVSDNVSVISMERSFDGGPWVNVTGKSYELLNSLIDGEHNLTLRATDRFGHVTTVVRYFTIDTTLPYAFMLENENLPLSSPILVKFSKAMDHSSLNWTTTFPATVTWSGDDLLVTPTVSLQEATEYQIRLSANDLSGKGSGTMVLPFSTMGMGSVHGRVVDPSGNPISAAMVTIGNVSVTTAEDGTFTIEVMSGVYNLTVHVDGSEDAVYPVDVKAGQDLDVGDKIVDLSSNQFSWLPPAVIIAGAIAAVGVVAYALTRKKGKTL
;
A
#
# COMPACT_ATOMS: atom_id res chain seq x y z
N MET A 1 74.36 14.93 -10.45
CA MET A 1 74.43 15.55 -11.79
C MET A 1 73.02 15.64 -12.34
N LYS A 2 72.53 16.85 -12.71
CA LYS A 2 71.25 17.10 -13.43
C LYS A 2 69.97 16.59 -12.72
N GLU A 3 68.72 16.99 -13.00
CA GLU A 3 68.02 18.19 -13.55
C GLU A 3 66.53 17.91 -13.20
N ARG A 4 65.63 18.77 -12.70
CA ARG A 4 65.48 20.23 -12.45
C ARG A 4 65.00 20.44 -10.97
N ARG A 5 64.71 21.59 -10.34
CA ARG A 5 63.91 22.83 -10.59
C ARG A 5 62.39 22.58 -10.84
N SER A 6 61.44 23.32 -10.25
CA SER A 6 61.51 24.33 -9.16
C SER A 6 60.11 24.87 -8.73
N LEU A 7 60.02 25.43 -7.52
CA LEU A 7 59.13 26.53 -7.08
C LEU A 7 57.59 26.33 -7.12
N ARG A 8 56.99 26.24 -5.92
CA ARG A 8 55.89 27.13 -5.44
C ARG A 8 55.71 26.93 -3.93
N SER A 9 56.14 27.91 -3.13
CA SER A 9 56.05 27.88 -1.65
C SER A 9 55.97 29.31 -1.09
N VAL A 10 54.96 30.04 -1.54
CA VAL A 10 54.54 31.36 -1.04
C VAL A 10 53.00 31.31 -1.02
N SER A 11 52.35 32.13 -0.19
CA SER A 11 50.89 32.18 0.03
C SER A 11 50.28 31.04 0.87
N LEU A 12 50.92 30.71 2.01
CA LEU A 12 50.28 29.96 3.11
C LEU A 12 50.01 30.89 4.32
N VAL A 13 49.40 32.05 4.07
CA VAL A 13 49.07 33.07 5.10
C VAL A 13 47.67 33.69 4.91
N VAL A 14 47.05 33.56 3.74
CA VAL A 14 45.74 34.18 3.43
C VAL A 14 44.55 33.26 3.75
N ALA A 15 44.75 31.93 3.77
CA ALA A 15 43.69 30.93 3.91
C ALA A 15 43.15 30.72 5.35
N LEU A 16 43.44 31.62 6.30
CA LEU A 16 43.02 31.49 7.71
C LEU A 16 42.09 32.62 8.20
N VAL A 17 41.55 33.43 7.28
CA VAL A 17 40.56 34.48 7.58
C VAL A 17 39.18 34.17 6.95
N ALA A 18 39.12 33.26 5.97
CA ALA A 18 37.90 32.90 5.23
C ALA A 18 37.16 31.65 5.77
N VAL A 19 37.51 31.15 6.97
CA VAL A 19 36.97 29.91 7.56
C VAL A 19 36.33 30.16 8.94
N LEU A 20 35.97 31.41 9.22
CA LEU A 20 35.31 31.85 10.46
C LEU A 20 34.12 32.79 10.20
N SER A 21 33.59 32.78 8.97
CA SER A 21 32.44 33.58 8.52
C SER A 21 31.35 32.73 7.85
N THR A 22 31.41 31.41 7.99
CA THR A 22 30.51 30.42 7.36
C THR A 22 29.75 29.59 8.40
N LEU A 23 29.59 30.12 9.61
CA LEU A 23 28.92 29.46 10.76
C LEU A 23 28.04 30.45 11.55
N THR A 24 27.35 31.31 10.80
CA THR A 24 26.21 32.11 11.23
C THR A 24 25.23 32.15 10.07
N ILE A 25 24.12 31.42 10.19
CA ILE A 25 22.97 31.57 9.28
C ILE A 25 22.32 32.92 9.64
N PRO A 26 22.23 33.90 8.72
CA PRO A 26 21.36 35.06 8.92
C PRO A 26 19.92 34.60 8.72
N LEU A 27 19.02 35.02 9.61
CA LEU A 27 17.58 34.75 9.46
C LEU A 27 17.05 35.47 8.22
N GLY A 28 15.99 34.92 7.60
CA GLY A 28 15.22 35.60 6.57
C GLY A 28 14.51 36.86 7.11
N MET A 29 14.11 37.75 6.20
CA MET A 29 13.26 38.90 6.56
C MET A 29 11.86 38.40 6.94
N HIS A 30 11.11 38.96 7.88
CA HIS A 30 10.90 40.38 8.23
C HIS A 30 10.10 41.15 7.16
N LEU A 31 8.78 40.91 7.19
CA LEU A 31 7.77 41.79 6.59
C LEU A 31 8.04 43.26 6.97
N LEU A 32 8.05 44.12 5.95
CA LEU A 32 7.82 45.58 5.95
C LEU A 32 8.41 46.44 7.10
N ASP A 33 9.21 47.45 6.73
CA ASP A 33 9.73 48.50 7.63
C ASP A 33 8.60 49.41 8.18
N GLN A 34 7.90 48.93 9.21
CA GLN A 34 7.18 49.68 10.23
C GLN A 34 7.67 49.14 11.60
N GLY A 35 8.29 50.01 12.41
CA GLY A 35 9.22 49.54 13.45
C GLY A 35 8.62 49.05 14.78
N GLU A 36 9.29 48.06 15.37
CA GLU A 36 9.15 47.58 16.77
C GLU A 36 7.73 47.21 17.27
N ASP A 37 6.85 46.70 16.39
CA ASP A 37 5.67 45.96 16.86
C ASP A 37 6.01 44.48 17.13
N ALA A 38 5.54 43.97 18.26
CA ALA A 38 5.57 42.55 18.57
C ALA A 38 4.49 41.80 17.77
N PHE A 39 4.59 40.47 17.67
CA PHE A 39 3.48 39.63 17.23
C PHE A 39 2.16 40.00 17.96
N PRO A 40 1.00 39.90 17.30
CA PRO A 40 -0.29 40.01 17.97
C PRO A 40 -0.36 39.07 19.18
N GLU A 41 -1.05 39.47 20.27
CA GLU A 41 -1.16 38.63 21.47
C GLU A 41 -1.70 37.24 21.12
N GLY A 42 -0.86 36.21 21.31
CA GLY A 42 -1.16 34.83 20.95
C GLY A 42 -0.56 34.33 19.62
N TYR A 43 0.60 34.84 19.22
CA TYR A 43 1.38 34.34 18.08
C TYR A 43 2.89 34.38 18.36
N HIS A 44 3.63 33.42 17.81
CA HIS A 44 5.11 33.40 17.77
C HIS A 44 5.65 32.61 16.58
N PHE A 45 6.92 32.81 16.24
CA PHE A 45 7.63 31.81 15.44
C PHE A 45 7.97 30.59 16.29
N ILE A 46 7.84 29.40 15.71
CA ILE A 46 8.23 28.15 16.37
C ILE A 46 9.69 28.19 16.84
N THR A 47 9.93 27.82 18.10
CA THR A 47 11.29 27.73 18.66
C THR A 47 11.92 26.37 18.39
N GLN A 48 13.26 26.32 18.45
CA GLN A 48 14.04 25.07 18.36
C GLN A 48 13.50 23.95 19.28
N LYS A 49 13.03 24.32 20.48
CA LYS A 49 12.49 23.36 21.47
C LYS A 49 11.13 22.80 21.05
N GLU A 50 10.31 23.58 20.38
CA GLU A 50 9.02 23.12 19.86
C GLU A 50 9.23 22.27 18.61
N VAL A 51 10.19 22.61 17.74
CA VAL A 51 10.66 21.73 16.66
C VAL A 51 11.20 20.40 17.18
N GLU A 52 12.02 20.41 18.25
CA GLU A 52 12.45 19.18 18.93
C GLU A 52 11.25 18.37 19.47
N SER A 53 10.25 19.05 20.03
CA SER A 53 9.03 18.40 20.54
C SER A 53 8.14 17.83 19.41
N LEU A 54 8.13 18.46 18.24
CA LEU A 54 7.42 17.96 17.05
C LEU A 54 8.18 16.82 16.36
N LYS A 55 9.53 16.83 16.33
CA LYS A 55 10.36 15.68 15.91
C LYS A 55 10.08 14.44 16.79
N ASP A 56 9.91 14.63 18.10
CA ASP A 56 9.57 13.54 19.04
C ASP A 56 8.13 12.99 18.86
N VAL A 57 7.22 13.75 18.24
CA VAL A 57 5.80 13.39 18.06
C VAL A 57 5.52 12.83 16.65
N LEU A 58 5.91 13.55 15.60
CA LEU A 58 5.62 13.17 14.20
C LEU A 58 6.68 12.23 13.61
N GLY A 59 7.84 12.10 14.27
CA GLY A 59 9.01 11.45 13.71
C GLY A 59 9.67 12.28 12.60
N VAL A 60 10.50 11.63 11.79
CA VAL A 60 11.24 12.23 10.67
C VAL A 60 11.10 11.34 9.45
N TYR A 61 10.97 11.94 8.27
CA TYR A 61 10.85 11.23 6.98
C TYR A 61 11.94 10.17 6.77
N ASP A 62 11.52 8.90 6.58
CA ASP A 62 12.39 7.79 6.20
C ASP A 62 12.18 7.44 4.72
N PRO A 63 13.16 7.67 3.82
CA PRO A 63 13.04 7.37 2.39
C PRO A 63 13.00 5.87 2.05
N SER A 64 13.00 4.97 3.05
CA SER A 64 12.75 3.53 2.89
C SER A 64 11.33 3.09 3.24
N VAL A 65 10.50 4.00 3.76
CA VAL A 65 9.05 3.81 3.97
C VAL A 65 8.30 4.30 2.74
N ASP A 66 7.33 3.53 2.25
CA ASP A 66 6.32 4.03 1.31
C ASP A 66 5.12 4.50 2.13
N TYR A 67 5.03 5.83 2.34
CA TYR A 67 3.87 6.40 3.02
C TYR A 67 2.64 6.41 2.09
N ASN A 68 2.80 6.33 0.75
CA ASN A 68 1.67 6.26 -0.20
C ASN A 68 1.07 4.84 -0.28
N ALA A 69 0.45 4.41 0.82
CA ALA A 69 -0.50 3.32 0.82
C ALA A 69 -1.69 3.65 -0.10
N VAL A 70 -2.34 2.62 -0.66
CA VAL A 70 -3.50 2.80 -1.53
C VAL A 70 -4.72 2.15 -0.87
N ILE A 71 -5.67 2.99 -0.46
CA ILE A 71 -6.86 2.66 0.35
C ILE A 71 -8.10 3.09 -0.44
N GLY A 72 -9.11 2.23 -0.57
CA GLY A 72 -10.28 2.45 -1.45
C GLY A 72 -9.96 2.53 -2.96
N GLY A 73 -8.68 2.44 -3.35
CA GLY A 73 -8.17 2.75 -4.70
C GLY A 73 -7.40 4.08 -4.79
N TYR A 74 -7.39 4.87 -3.72
CA TYR A 74 -6.81 6.22 -3.66
C TYR A 74 -5.52 6.25 -2.83
N GLY A 75 -4.60 7.15 -3.17
CA GLY A 75 -3.32 7.30 -2.46
C GLY A 75 -3.45 8.03 -1.12
N THR A 76 -2.81 7.54 -0.07
CA THR A 76 -2.79 8.16 1.27
C THR A 76 -1.37 8.61 1.59
N GLY A 77 -0.87 9.60 0.84
CA GLY A 77 0.52 10.03 0.91
C GLY A 77 0.81 11.19 1.87
N TYR A 78 0.26 11.18 3.08
CA TYR A 78 0.78 12.08 4.12
C TYR A 78 2.08 11.49 4.68
N ALA A 79 3.14 12.29 4.71
CA ALA A 79 4.43 11.91 5.26
C ALA A 79 4.92 12.95 6.28
N PRO A 80 5.68 12.54 7.32
CA PRO A 80 6.25 13.47 8.28
C PRO A 80 7.37 14.32 7.66
N PRO A 81 7.76 15.45 8.27
CA PRO A 81 8.76 16.34 7.71
C PRO A 81 10.15 15.69 7.60
N THR A 82 10.94 16.14 6.62
CA THR A 82 12.36 15.79 6.54
C THR A 82 13.18 16.52 7.62
N GLU A 83 14.34 15.98 7.99
CA GLU A 83 15.26 16.63 8.96
C GLU A 83 15.57 18.09 8.58
N GLY A 84 15.75 18.35 7.28
CA GLY A 84 16.00 19.70 6.74
C GLY A 84 14.77 20.60 6.71
N ALA A 85 13.56 20.03 6.52
CA ALA A 85 12.31 20.79 6.62
C ALA A 85 12.12 21.30 8.05
N TYR A 86 12.33 20.45 9.06
CA TYR A 86 12.30 20.86 10.47
C TYR A 86 13.30 21.97 10.81
N ASP A 87 14.54 21.84 10.35
CA ASP A 87 15.57 22.86 10.60
C ASP A 87 15.22 24.19 9.90
N ALA A 88 14.44 24.15 8.81
CA ALA A 88 13.87 25.31 8.14
C ALA A 88 12.61 25.89 8.81
N MET A 89 11.93 25.16 9.71
CA MET A 89 10.75 25.70 10.43
C MET A 89 11.13 26.81 11.42
N VAL A 90 12.28 26.69 12.09
CA VAL A 90 12.68 27.57 13.20
C VAL A 90 12.85 29.01 12.73
N GLY A 91 11.92 29.89 13.14
CA GLY A 91 11.90 31.29 12.73
C GLY A 91 11.12 31.58 11.44
N ASN A 92 10.53 30.58 10.78
CA ASN A 92 9.73 30.75 9.55
C ASN A 92 8.29 30.24 9.68
N LEU A 93 8.05 29.15 10.41
CA LEU A 93 6.69 28.67 10.72
C LEU A 93 6.10 29.50 11.87
N VAL A 94 4.92 30.06 11.63
CA VAL A 94 4.15 30.81 12.64
C VAL A 94 3.21 29.86 13.38
N VAL A 95 3.27 29.90 14.70
CA VAL A 95 2.44 29.13 15.63
C VAL A 95 1.52 30.08 16.37
N ARG A 96 0.27 29.64 16.60
CA ARG A 96 -0.77 30.47 17.19
C ARG A 96 -1.08 30.08 18.64
N ASP A 97 -0.45 30.81 19.56
CA ASP A 97 -0.51 30.67 21.01
C ASP A 97 -1.86 31.17 21.61
N PHE A 98 -2.96 30.48 21.27
CA PHE A 98 -4.31 30.87 21.73
C PHE A 98 -4.51 30.71 23.25
N ALA A 99 -4.73 31.84 23.93
CA ALA A 99 -5.38 31.83 25.24
C ALA A 99 -6.87 31.47 25.10
N ALA A 100 -7.39 30.58 25.95
CA ALA A 100 -8.78 30.09 25.89
C ALA A 100 -9.83 31.18 26.22
N GLY A 101 -10.18 32.00 25.25
CA GLY A 101 -11.22 33.03 25.30
C GLY A 101 -12.43 32.65 24.46
N GLY A 102 -13.38 31.89 25.05
CA GLY A 102 -14.50 31.29 24.32
C GLY A 102 -15.37 32.31 23.55
N ILE A 103 -15.46 32.11 22.24
CA ILE A 103 -16.31 32.90 21.34
C ILE A 103 -17.67 32.21 21.19
N THR A 104 -18.74 32.93 21.51
CA THR A 104 -20.12 32.51 21.20
C THR A 104 -20.56 33.21 19.91
N ALA A 105 -20.29 32.60 18.76
CA ALA A 105 -20.68 33.13 17.46
C ALA A 105 -21.08 31.99 16.52
N ASP A 106 -22.34 32.04 16.05
CA ASP A 106 -23.05 31.14 15.10
C ASP A 106 -22.72 29.64 15.20
N PRO A 107 -23.67 28.77 15.61
CA PRO A 107 -23.41 27.34 15.79
C PRO A 107 -23.06 26.60 14.49
N ARG A 108 -23.22 27.23 13.31
CA ARG A 108 -23.00 26.61 12.01
C ARG A 108 -22.20 27.52 11.07
N TRP A 109 -21.36 26.92 10.24
CA TRP A 109 -20.64 27.60 9.15
C TRP A 109 -20.28 26.58 8.05
N ASP A 110 -20.35 26.96 6.77
CA ASP A 110 -19.99 26.07 5.66
C ASP A 110 -19.40 26.85 4.48
N LEU A 111 -18.07 26.80 4.32
CA LEU A 111 -17.34 27.42 3.21
C LEU A 111 -17.58 26.70 1.87
N SER A 112 -17.92 25.41 1.88
CA SER A 112 -18.18 24.65 0.65
C SER A 112 -19.52 24.98 -0.02
N SER A 113 -20.32 25.86 0.59
CA SER A 113 -21.52 26.46 -0.01
C SER A 113 -21.24 27.76 -0.78
N ASP A 114 -20.00 28.26 -0.77
CA ASP A 114 -19.58 29.45 -1.48
C ASP A 114 -19.20 29.11 -2.94
N PRO A 115 -19.64 29.86 -3.97
CA PRO A 115 -19.33 29.54 -5.37
C PRO A 115 -17.83 29.54 -5.72
N CYS A 116 -17.01 30.25 -4.93
CA CYS A 116 -15.56 30.22 -5.07
C CYS A 116 -14.90 28.98 -4.44
N PHE A 117 -15.65 28.12 -3.73
CA PHE A 117 -15.07 26.91 -3.17
C PHE A 117 -14.75 25.90 -4.28
N PRO A 118 -13.50 25.41 -4.38
CA PRO A 118 -13.09 24.48 -5.43
C PRO A 118 -13.99 23.25 -5.55
N ALA A 119 -14.34 22.89 -6.79
CA ALA A 119 -15.06 21.66 -7.11
C ALA A 119 -14.37 20.43 -6.51
N VAL A 120 -15.13 19.42 -6.11
CA VAL A 120 -14.58 18.19 -5.50
C VAL A 120 -13.69 17.44 -6.49
N GLY A 121 -12.44 17.24 -6.11
CA GLY A 121 -11.41 16.63 -6.95
C GLY A 121 -10.98 15.23 -6.55
N ASP A 122 -10.26 14.57 -7.46
CA ASP A 122 -9.81 13.18 -7.35
C ASP A 122 -8.30 13.09 -7.57
N GLN A 123 -7.58 12.63 -6.54
CA GLN A 123 -6.13 12.46 -6.57
C GLN A 123 -5.68 11.14 -7.24
N GLY A 124 -6.59 10.20 -7.48
CA GLY A 124 -6.28 8.84 -7.91
C GLY A 124 -5.32 8.11 -6.95
N ALA A 125 -4.40 7.32 -7.51
CA ALA A 125 -3.45 6.51 -6.74
C ALA A 125 -2.14 7.24 -6.38
N VAL A 126 -2.02 8.54 -6.70
CA VAL A 126 -0.83 9.36 -6.40
C VAL A 126 -0.89 9.87 -4.95
N GLY A 127 0.25 9.87 -4.26
CA GLY A 127 0.39 10.17 -2.82
C GLY A 127 0.31 11.66 -2.46
N SER A 128 -0.59 12.40 -3.09
CA SER A 128 -0.61 13.86 -3.11
C SER A 128 -1.67 14.51 -2.21
N CYS A 129 -2.29 13.76 -1.29
CA CYS A 129 -3.34 14.27 -0.40
C CYS A 129 -2.96 15.58 0.31
N SER A 130 -1.72 15.73 0.79
CA SER A 130 -1.20 16.99 1.37
C SER A 130 -1.25 18.16 0.40
N ALA A 131 -1.01 17.93 -0.90
CA ALA A 131 -1.11 18.95 -1.94
C ALA A 131 -2.56 19.30 -2.26
N TRP A 132 -3.46 18.32 -2.27
CA TRP A 132 -4.90 18.54 -2.44
C TRP A 132 -5.51 19.30 -1.28
N ALA A 133 -5.22 18.90 -0.04
CA ALA A 133 -5.69 19.59 1.16
C ALA A 133 -5.23 21.05 1.19
N MET A 134 -3.91 21.27 1.00
CA MET A 134 -3.31 22.59 1.22
C MET A 134 -3.34 23.51 0.00
N ALA A 135 -2.92 23.05 -1.19
CA ALA A 135 -2.85 23.90 -2.38
C ALA A 135 -4.20 24.02 -3.09
N TYR A 136 -4.91 22.89 -3.29
CA TYR A 136 -6.19 22.90 -4.02
C TYR A 136 -7.33 23.44 -3.13
N TYR A 137 -7.62 22.82 -1.98
CA TYR A 137 -8.78 23.21 -1.16
C TYR A 137 -8.54 24.39 -0.21
N CYS A 138 -7.42 24.41 0.54
CA CYS A 138 -7.19 25.48 1.53
C CYS A 138 -6.78 26.80 0.85
N TYR A 139 -5.69 26.81 0.09
CA TYR A 139 -5.21 28.01 -0.58
C TYR A 139 -6.02 28.37 -1.82
N GLY A 140 -6.34 27.40 -2.69
CA GLY A 140 -7.11 27.64 -3.91
C GLY A 140 -8.48 28.26 -3.66
N TYR A 141 -9.10 27.99 -2.51
CA TYR A 141 -10.28 28.74 -2.07
C TYR A 141 -9.99 30.21 -1.76
N LEU A 142 -8.93 30.52 -1.01
CA LEU A 142 -8.55 31.90 -0.69
C LEU A 142 -8.26 32.71 -1.97
N GLU A 143 -7.45 32.15 -2.87
CA GLU A 143 -7.13 32.74 -4.17
C GLU A 143 -8.40 32.98 -5.02
N ALA A 144 -9.32 32.02 -5.05
CA ALA A 144 -10.62 32.16 -5.72
C ALA A 144 -11.52 33.22 -5.06
N LYS A 145 -11.44 33.41 -3.73
CA LYS A 145 -12.17 34.46 -3.01
C LYS A 145 -11.61 35.85 -3.28
N ASP A 146 -10.29 36.01 -3.38
CA ASP A 146 -9.65 37.31 -3.65
C ASP A 146 -9.90 37.78 -5.09
N ASN A 147 -9.70 36.89 -6.06
CA ASN A 147 -9.93 37.18 -7.48
C ASN A 147 -11.42 37.15 -7.88
N GLY A 148 -12.30 36.59 -7.05
CA GLY A 148 -13.75 36.52 -7.29
C GLY A 148 -14.19 35.43 -8.28
N TRP A 149 -13.44 34.34 -8.35
CA TRP A 149 -13.69 33.19 -9.24
C TRP A 149 -14.87 32.33 -8.77
N ILE A 150 -16.09 32.78 -9.04
CA ILE A 150 -17.36 32.12 -8.62
C ILE A 150 -17.66 30.78 -9.34
N ASP A 151 -16.82 30.41 -10.30
CA ASP A 151 -16.87 29.23 -11.16
C ASP A 151 -15.80 28.18 -10.80
N ALA A 152 -14.99 28.42 -9.76
CA ALA A 152 -14.11 27.41 -9.16
C ALA A 152 -14.92 26.19 -8.66
N SER A 153 -16.15 26.40 -8.18
CA SER A 153 -17.11 25.33 -7.82
C SER A 153 -17.69 24.58 -9.02
N GLU A 154 -17.71 25.19 -10.22
CA GLU A 154 -18.07 24.52 -11.48
C GLU A 154 -16.89 23.75 -12.10
N GLY A 155 -15.67 23.97 -11.60
CA GLY A 155 -14.47 23.22 -11.97
C GLY A 155 -13.61 23.87 -13.06
N ASN A 156 -13.69 25.19 -13.27
CA ASN A 156 -12.90 25.88 -14.29
C ASN A 156 -11.37 25.74 -14.01
N PRO A 157 -10.57 25.12 -14.90
CA PRO A 157 -9.15 24.91 -14.67
C PRO A 157 -8.30 26.20 -14.66
N GLU A 158 -8.78 27.30 -15.24
CA GLU A 158 -8.11 28.62 -15.15
C GLU A 158 -8.25 29.22 -13.74
N HIS A 159 -9.23 28.77 -12.95
CA HIS A 159 -9.59 29.29 -11.64
C HIS A 159 -9.42 28.26 -10.50
N LEU A 160 -8.59 27.24 -10.73
CA LEU A 160 -8.24 26.20 -9.76
C LEU A 160 -6.72 26.12 -9.61
N MET A 161 -6.22 25.94 -8.38
CA MET A 161 -4.79 25.74 -8.13
C MET A 161 -4.37 24.29 -8.42
N SER A 162 -3.17 24.09 -8.97
CA SER A 162 -2.66 22.75 -9.30
C SER A 162 -2.04 22.03 -8.09
N PRO A 163 -2.56 20.85 -7.68
CA PRO A 163 -1.88 20.01 -6.69
C PRO A 163 -0.59 19.40 -7.25
N ALA A 164 -0.46 19.27 -8.58
CA ALA A 164 0.73 18.69 -9.21
C ALA A 164 1.93 19.66 -9.11
N TRP A 165 1.68 20.96 -9.28
CA TRP A 165 2.70 22.02 -9.19
C TRP A 165 3.42 22.05 -7.84
N THR A 166 2.70 21.82 -6.74
CA THR A 166 3.26 21.80 -5.39
C THR A 166 3.80 20.42 -5.00
N TYR A 167 3.08 19.34 -5.32
CA TYR A 167 3.54 17.98 -5.00
C TYR A 167 4.89 17.65 -5.66
N SER A 168 5.12 18.05 -6.91
CA SER A 168 6.38 17.77 -7.62
C SER A 168 7.61 18.39 -6.94
N LYS A 169 7.42 19.47 -6.18
CA LYS A 169 8.47 20.22 -5.47
C LYS A 169 8.64 19.76 -4.01
N ALA A 170 7.61 19.14 -3.42
CA ALA A 170 7.61 18.62 -2.06
C ALA A 170 7.94 17.11 -1.96
N ASN A 171 7.68 16.29 -2.98
CA ASN A 171 7.74 14.82 -2.92
C ASN A 171 9.16 14.19 -3.02
N GLY A 172 10.22 15.00 -2.96
CA GLY A 172 11.61 14.54 -3.05
C GLY A 172 11.96 13.77 -4.32
N GLY A 173 11.24 13.98 -5.42
CA GLY A 173 11.44 13.27 -6.69
C GLY A 173 10.97 11.81 -6.67
N THR A 174 10.00 11.50 -5.80
CA THR A 174 9.39 10.18 -5.59
C THR A 174 7.86 10.28 -5.45
N ASP A 175 7.15 9.16 -5.36
CA ASP A 175 5.72 9.14 -5.03
C ASP A 175 5.50 8.31 -3.76
N LEU A 176 6.04 8.85 -2.67
CA LEU A 176 6.04 8.26 -1.32
C LEU A 176 5.41 9.24 -0.31
N GLY A 177 4.64 10.22 -0.78
CA GLY A 177 3.98 11.22 0.06
C GLY A 177 4.72 12.56 0.23
N SER A 178 4.12 13.47 1.01
CA SER A 178 4.66 14.79 1.35
C SER A 178 4.03 15.35 2.63
N TRP A 179 4.74 16.26 3.31
CA TRP A 179 4.21 16.96 4.49
C TRP A 179 3.35 18.18 4.10
N ILE A 180 2.30 18.47 4.87
CA ILE A 180 1.34 19.56 4.59
C ILE A 180 2.03 20.94 4.58
N GLY A 181 2.94 21.20 5.52
CA GLY A 181 3.66 22.48 5.57
C GLY A 181 4.67 22.68 4.44
N ASP A 182 5.23 21.61 3.87
CA ASP A 182 6.14 21.69 2.71
C ASP A 182 5.40 22.21 1.47
N ILE A 183 4.13 21.82 1.30
CA ILE A 183 3.24 22.37 0.27
C ILE A 183 3.00 23.87 0.50
N GLY A 184 2.72 24.27 1.73
CA GLY A 184 2.58 25.69 2.11
C GLY A 184 3.84 26.51 1.81
N GLN A 185 5.03 25.97 2.09
CA GLN A 185 6.30 26.63 1.77
C GLN A 185 6.56 26.76 0.26
N VAL A 186 6.08 25.83 -0.58
CA VAL A 186 6.09 26.03 -2.04
C VAL A 186 5.22 27.24 -2.42
N LEU A 187 4.00 27.33 -1.90
CA LEU A 187 3.08 28.45 -2.20
C LEU A 187 3.65 29.81 -1.75
N CYS A 188 4.28 29.89 -0.57
CA CYS A 188 4.89 31.13 -0.07
C CYS A 188 6.14 31.59 -0.86
N THR A 189 6.79 30.70 -1.63
CA THR A 189 8.12 30.98 -2.23
C THR A 189 8.20 30.82 -3.74
N TRP A 190 7.28 30.10 -4.36
CA TRP A 190 7.07 30.02 -5.82
C TRP A 190 5.69 30.52 -6.27
N GLY A 191 4.72 30.59 -5.35
CA GLY A 191 3.29 30.65 -5.68
C GLY A 191 2.74 29.31 -6.18
N GLY A 192 1.46 29.30 -6.57
CA GLY A 192 0.75 28.13 -7.11
C GLY A 192 0.40 28.31 -8.59
N ALA A 193 0.86 27.41 -9.47
CA ALA A 193 0.35 27.40 -10.84
C ALA A 193 -1.12 26.96 -10.87
N THR A 194 -1.91 27.54 -11.77
CA THR A 194 -3.27 27.10 -12.10
C THR A 194 -3.29 25.67 -12.66
N TRP A 195 -4.45 25.03 -12.59
CA TRP A 195 -4.69 23.73 -13.20
C TRP A 195 -4.60 23.80 -14.73
N SER A 196 -4.95 24.94 -15.34
CA SER A 196 -4.77 25.19 -16.78
C SER A 196 -3.28 25.17 -17.16
N ALA A 197 -2.44 25.92 -16.44
CA ALA A 197 -0.99 25.97 -16.69
C ALA A 197 -0.24 24.69 -16.30
N MET A 198 -0.72 23.93 -15.31
CA MET A 198 -0.18 22.61 -14.96
C MET A 198 -1.29 21.61 -14.56
N PRO A 199 -1.88 20.90 -15.53
CA PRO A 199 -2.93 19.91 -15.27
C PRO A 199 -2.47 18.75 -14.37
N TYR A 200 -3.39 18.25 -13.55
CA TYR A 200 -3.17 17.09 -12.69
C TYR A 200 -3.63 15.79 -13.37
N ASP A 201 -2.93 14.69 -13.09
CA ASP A 201 -3.32 13.32 -13.46
C ASP A 201 -2.91 12.36 -12.32
N GLY A 202 -3.89 11.64 -11.78
CA GLY A 202 -3.79 10.73 -10.64
C GLY A 202 -3.53 9.27 -11.00
N ASP A 203 -3.35 8.92 -12.28
CA ASP A 203 -2.99 7.57 -12.69
C ASP A 203 -1.49 7.30 -12.38
N ARG A 204 -1.22 6.57 -11.29
CA ARG A 204 0.13 6.13 -10.87
C ARG A 204 0.84 5.27 -11.93
N SER A 205 0.15 4.81 -12.98
CA SER A 205 0.74 4.10 -14.14
C SER A 205 1.22 5.03 -15.27
N VAL A 206 0.79 6.30 -15.29
CA VAL A 206 1.30 7.32 -16.23
C VAL A 206 2.70 7.74 -15.80
N ALA A 207 3.67 7.41 -16.65
CA ALA A 207 5.07 7.37 -16.26
C ALA A 207 5.64 8.74 -15.85
N ASN A 208 5.82 8.92 -14.53
CA ASN A 208 6.48 10.07 -13.89
C ASN A 208 5.68 11.39 -13.88
N ASN A 209 4.34 11.39 -13.94
CA ASN A 209 3.57 12.65 -13.91
C ASN A 209 3.90 13.52 -12.68
N TYR A 210 3.93 12.91 -11.49
CA TYR A 210 4.33 13.53 -10.22
C TYR A 210 5.79 14.01 -10.15
N LEU A 211 6.61 13.79 -11.18
CA LEU A 211 7.98 14.32 -11.30
C LEU A 211 8.09 15.47 -12.29
N TYR A 212 7.04 15.78 -13.06
CA TYR A 212 7.01 16.94 -13.91
C TYR A 212 6.95 18.21 -13.06
N TRP A 213 7.77 19.21 -13.37
CA TRP A 213 7.90 20.43 -12.57
C TRP A 213 7.15 21.66 -13.11
N GLY A 214 6.49 21.51 -14.26
CA GLY A 214 5.79 22.59 -14.96
C GLY A 214 6.47 23.01 -16.28
N SER A 215 5.76 23.81 -17.06
CA SER A 215 6.17 24.46 -18.31
C SER A 215 6.72 25.87 -18.06
N GLU A 216 7.29 26.53 -19.07
CA GLU A 216 7.62 27.98 -18.97
C GLU A 216 6.37 28.81 -18.60
N GLU A 217 5.20 28.40 -19.08
CA GLU A 217 3.89 28.93 -18.72
C GLU A 217 3.59 28.75 -17.22
N ALA A 218 3.62 27.53 -16.67
CA ALA A 218 3.41 27.28 -15.23
C ALA A 218 4.37 28.06 -14.32
N PHE A 219 5.63 28.25 -14.73
CA PHE A 219 6.60 29.04 -13.97
C PHE A 219 6.41 30.56 -14.09
N ARG A 220 5.67 31.06 -15.09
CA ARG A 220 5.28 32.48 -15.22
C ARG A 220 3.87 32.76 -14.67
N ASP A 221 3.05 31.72 -14.57
CA ASP A 221 1.71 31.74 -13.96
C ASP A 221 1.80 31.76 -12.42
N ALA A 222 2.51 30.79 -11.83
CA ALA A 222 2.57 30.60 -10.38
C ALA A 222 2.91 31.85 -9.54
N PRO A 223 3.83 32.76 -9.94
CA PRO A 223 4.13 33.96 -9.17
C PRO A 223 2.93 34.86 -8.86
N MET A 224 1.85 34.82 -9.65
CA MET A 224 0.64 35.60 -9.38
C MET A 224 -0.05 35.15 -8.09
N HIS A 225 -0.07 33.83 -7.85
CA HIS A 225 -0.86 33.18 -6.81
C HIS A 225 0.04 32.82 -5.62
N ARG A 226 0.59 33.84 -4.96
CA ARG A 226 1.61 33.70 -3.92
C ARG A 226 1.04 33.95 -2.51
N ALA A 227 0.90 32.87 -1.76
CA ALA A 227 0.48 32.91 -0.37
C ALA A 227 1.44 33.69 0.55
N SER A 228 0.92 34.20 1.67
CA SER A 228 1.69 34.99 2.65
C SER A 228 2.45 34.11 3.64
N THR A 229 1.73 33.26 4.37
CA THR A 229 2.29 32.34 5.37
C THR A 229 1.54 31.02 5.40
N VAL A 230 2.23 29.97 5.86
CA VAL A 230 1.58 28.77 6.43
C VAL A 230 1.61 28.89 7.95
N GLU A 231 0.47 28.68 8.60
CA GLU A 231 0.30 28.72 10.05
C GLU A 231 -0.16 27.35 10.58
N SER A 232 0.09 27.06 11.86
CA SER A 232 -0.34 25.81 12.51
C SER A 232 -1.00 26.02 13.87
N ILE A 233 -1.97 25.15 14.16
CA ILE A 233 -2.71 25.07 15.42
C ILE A 233 -2.18 23.86 16.20
N GLY A 234 -1.58 24.08 17.37
CA GLY A 234 -1.15 22.97 18.23
C GLY A 234 -2.33 22.23 18.86
N PHE A 235 -2.42 20.90 18.70
CA PHE A 235 -3.50 20.12 19.29
C PHE A 235 -3.27 19.85 20.78
N ASP A 236 -3.77 20.75 21.65
CA ASP A 236 -3.75 20.52 23.11
C ASP A 236 -4.79 19.45 23.50
N THR A 237 -4.36 18.20 23.65
CA THR A 237 -5.22 17.10 24.11
C THR A 237 -5.78 17.30 25.53
N SER A 238 -5.12 18.10 26.37
CA SER A 238 -5.58 18.41 27.74
C SER A 238 -6.70 19.46 27.77
N ASN A 239 -6.74 20.33 26.75
CA ASN A 239 -7.77 21.35 26.54
C ASN A 239 -8.37 21.24 25.13
N TRP A 240 -8.68 20.01 24.68
CA TRP A 240 -9.06 19.75 23.28
C TRP A 240 -10.22 20.61 22.77
N LYS A 241 -11.21 20.95 23.62
CA LYS A 241 -12.30 21.87 23.27
C LYS A 241 -11.80 23.29 22.93
N GLY A 242 -10.73 23.74 23.59
CA GLY A 242 -10.03 24.96 23.21
C GLY A 242 -9.37 24.87 21.84
N THR A 243 -8.92 23.69 21.40
CA THR A 243 -8.46 23.45 20.02
C THR A 243 -9.62 23.50 19.02
N ILE A 244 -10.77 22.89 19.35
CA ILE A 244 -12.00 22.98 18.52
C ILE A 244 -12.42 24.44 18.32
N ASP A 245 -12.41 25.27 19.38
CA ASP A 245 -12.74 26.70 19.31
C ASP A 245 -11.79 27.48 18.36
N GLN A 246 -10.52 27.06 18.24
CA GLN A 246 -9.55 27.68 17.33
C GLN A 246 -9.83 27.33 15.88
N ILE A 247 -10.03 26.05 15.57
CA ILE A 247 -10.40 25.58 14.22
C ILE A 247 -11.68 26.30 13.76
N ARG A 248 -12.73 26.32 14.62
CA ARG A 248 -13.98 27.03 14.32
C ARG A 248 -13.77 28.53 14.10
N THR A 249 -12.84 29.16 14.83
CA THR A 249 -12.49 30.58 14.64
C THR A 249 -11.85 30.85 13.27
N VAL A 250 -10.97 29.96 12.79
CA VAL A 250 -10.27 30.08 11.50
C VAL A 250 -11.21 29.79 10.32
N VAL A 251 -11.99 28.69 10.41
CA VAL A 251 -13.04 28.36 9.43
C VAL A 251 -14.07 29.49 9.31
N ARG A 252 -14.44 30.09 10.44
CA ARG A 252 -15.35 31.25 10.49
C ARG A 252 -14.77 32.52 9.86
N SER A 253 -13.46 32.75 9.93
CA SER A 253 -12.84 33.90 9.25
C SER A 253 -12.75 33.76 7.73
N GLY A 254 -13.20 32.64 7.16
CA GLY A 254 -13.13 32.37 5.71
C GLY A 254 -11.96 31.48 5.31
N THR A 255 -11.29 30.82 6.26
CA THR A 255 -10.05 30.08 6.02
C THR A 255 -10.24 28.59 6.32
N PRO A 256 -10.18 27.69 5.33
CA PRO A 256 -10.25 26.25 5.56
C PRO A 256 -9.04 25.76 6.38
N VAL A 257 -9.19 24.67 7.14
CA VAL A 257 -8.12 24.13 7.99
C VAL A 257 -7.77 22.70 7.55
N CYS A 258 -6.56 22.51 7.03
CA CYS A 258 -5.98 21.20 6.76
C CYS A 258 -5.77 20.43 8.07
N PHE A 259 -5.97 19.11 8.05
CA PHE A 259 -5.69 18.21 9.17
C PHE A 259 -5.30 16.81 8.68
N THR A 260 -4.87 15.94 9.60
CA THR A 260 -4.54 14.53 9.29
C THR A 260 -5.38 13.53 10.08
N LEU A 261 -5.65 12.38 9.45
CA LEU A 261 -6.27 11.21 10.05
C LEU A 261 -5.71 9.89 9.47
N ASP A 262 -6.16 8.76 10.01
CA ASP A 262 -5.94 7.43 9.44
C ASP A 262 -7.08 7.10 8.45
N ALA A 263 -6.78 7.12 7.15
CA ALA A 263 -7.74 6.93 6.06
C ALA A 263 -8.43 5.56 6.06
N LYS A 264 -7.99 4.59 6.88
CA LYS A 264 -8.70 3.31 6.99
C LYS A 264 -10.16 3.51 7.44
N VAL A 265 -10.45 4.52 8.26
CA VAL A 265 -11.82 4.88 8.66
C VAL A 265 -12.70 5.27 7.46
N LEU A 266 -12.12 5.87 6.42
CA LEU A 266 -12.85 6.34 5.23
C LEU A 266 -13.19 5.20 4.27
N GLU A 267 -12.34 4.16 4.21
CA GLU A 267 -12.64 2.95 3.43
C GLU A 267 -13.71 2.09 4.12
N ASP A 268 -13.66 1.96 5.45
CA ASP A 268 -14.63 1.13 6.19
C ASP A 268 -16.04 1.75 6.18
N GLU A 269 -16.15 3.06 6.39
CA GLU A 269 -17.45 3.75 6.39
C GLU A 269 -17.94 4.09 4.96
N GLY A 270 -17.04 4.54 4.08
CA GLY A 270 -17.35 4.90 2.69
C GLY A 270 -17.72 3.71 1.79
N ALA A 271 -17.41 2.48 2.19
CA ALA A 271 -17.83 1.27 1.48
C ALA A 271 -19.33 0.93 1.61
N ASN A 272 -20.10 1.65 2.43
CA ASN A 272 -21.57 1.51 2.46
C ASN A 272 -22.22 2.26 1.28
N GLU A 273 -22.97 1.57 0.42
CA GLU A 273 -23.62 2.15 -0.78
C GLU A 273 -24.79 3.13 -0.47
N THR A 274 -24.84 3.76 0.71
CA THR A 274 -25.98 4.59 1.18
C THR A 274 -25.59 5.79 2.07
N VAL A 275 -24.35 6.30 2.02
CA VAL A 275 -23.89 7.38 2.93
C VAL A 275 -24.34 8.79 2.49
N GLU A 276 -25.65 9.06 2.60
CA GLU A 276 -26.16 10.44 2.80
C GLU A 276 -25.85 10.84 4.27
N ASP A 277 -25.43 12.09 4.52
CA ASP A 277 -25.12 12.64 5.86
C ASP A 277 -24.06 11.79 6.64
N MET A 278 -22.94 11.44 6.00
CA MET A 278 -21.87 10.66 6.63
C MET A 278 -21.28 11.37 7.88
N VAL A 279 -21.37 10.76 9.07
CA VAL A 279 -20.77 11.27 10.32
C VAL A 279 -19.89 10.22 10.99
N ILE A 280 -18.58 10.48 11.08
CA ILE A 280 -17.61 9.69 11.86
C ILE A 280 -17.63 10.17 13.31
N THR A 281 -18.07 9.31 14.23
CA THR A 281 -18.00 9.54 15.68
C THR A 281 -16.74 8.91 16.27
N SER A 282 -16.54 9.07 17.58
CA SER A 282 -15.45 8.39 18.24
C SER A 282 -15.71 6.88 18.44
N GLU A 283 -16.92 6.34 18.24
CA GLU A 283 -17.11 4.87 18.21
C GLU A 283 -16.50 4.25 16.93
N GLU A 284 -16.60 4.91 15.76
CA GLU A 284 -15.95 4.47 14.51
C GLU A 284 -14.45 4.79 14.49
N TYR A 285 -14.02 5.94 15.02
CA TYR A 285 -12.61 6.33 15.01
C TYR A 285 -11.79 5.57 16.07
N ILE A 286 -11.42 4.32 15.72
CA ILE A 286 -10.59 3.40 16.52
C ILE A 286 -9.14 3.30 16.02
N TYR A 287 -8.82 4.00 14.94
CA TYR A 287 -7.55 3.93 14.21
C TYR A 287 -6.51 4.96 14.68
N SER A 288 -5.24 4.82 14.25
CA SER A 288 -4.12 5.57 14.85
C SER A 288 -2.92 5.84 13.94
N GLU A 289 -2.87 5.35 12.71
CA GLU A 289 -1.75 5.60 11.79
C GLU A 289 -2.11 6.81 10.91
N LEU A 290 -1.75 8.02 11.34
CA LEU A 290 -2.01 9.24 10.57
C LEU A 290 -1.29 9.17 9.21
N ASN A 291 -2.06 8.92 8.15
CA ASN A 291 -1.56 8.58 6.80
C ASN A 291 -2.24 9.39 5.69
N HIS A 292 -3.29 10.17 5.99
CA HIS A 292 -4.02 10.95 4.99
C HIS A 292 -4.27 12.39 5.46
N ALA A 293 -4.27 13.31 4.49
CA ALA A 293 -4.43 14.75 4.72
C ALA A 293 -5.69 15.27 4.01
N GLN A 294 -6.48 16.07 4.72
CA GLN A 294 -7.82 16.54 4.30
C GLN A 294 -8.09 17.95 4.82
N THR A 295 -9.20 18.57 4.40
CA THR A 295 -9.50 19.97 4.73
C THR A 295 -10.87 20.14 5.38
N ILE A 296 -10.89 20.72 6.58
CA ILE A 296 -12.09 21.19 7.27
C ILE A 296 -12.59 22.46 6.59
N VAL A 297 -13.84 22.43 6.14
CA VAL A 297 -14.51 23.49 5.37
C VAL A 297 -15.71 24.09 6.11
N GLY A 298 -16.19 23.45 7.18
CA GLY A 298 -17.37 23.89 7.92
C GLY A 298 -17.47 23.26 9.30
N TYR A 299 -18.50 23.65 10.05
CA TYR A 299 -18.87 23.05 11.32
C TYR A 299 -20.36 23.23 11.62
N ASP A 300 -20.91 22.36 12.45
CA ASP A 300 -22.29 22.42 12.95
C ASP A 300 -22.37 21.86 14.38
N ASP A 301 -22.64 22.73 15.34
CA ASP A 301 -22.76 22.43 16.77
C ASP A 301 -24.05 21.64 17.10
N ASP A 302 -25.05 21.63 16.22
CA ASP A 302 -26.35 20.97 16.46
C ASP A 302 -26.37 19.50 15.96
N ILE A 303 -25.30 19.00 15.33
CA ILE A 303 -25.17 17.58 14.98
C ILE A 303 -24.99 16.76 16.27
N GLU A 304 -25.98 15.93 16.59
CA GLU A 304 -25.97 14.99 17.73
C GLU A 304 -26.08 13.55 17.21
N VAL A 305 -24.98 12.80 17.28
CA VAL A 305 -24.87 11.41 16.80
C VAL A 305 -24.18 10.57 17.88
N GLU A 306 -24.71 9.39 18.19
CA GLU A 306 -24.25 8.48 19.26
C GLU A 306 -24.14 9.10 20.68
N GLY A 307 -24.60 10.35 20.87
CA GLY A 307 -24.46 11.13 22.11
C GLY A 307 -23.24 12.06 22.13
N GLU A 308 -22.46 12.08 21.05
CA GLU A 308 -21.47 13.12 20.76
C GLU A 308 -22.19 14.33 20.12
N VAL A 309 -21.70 15.55 20.39
CA VAL A 309 -22.36 16.81 19.99
C VAL A 309 -21.36 17.75 19.33
N GLY A 310 -21.72 18.16 18.12
CA GLY A 310 -20.95 19.06 17.27
C GLY A 310 -19.94 18.33 16.39
N ALA A 311 -19.91 18.70 15.10
CA ALA A 311 -19.02 18.12 14.10
C ALA A 311 -18.41 19.17 13.16
N PHE A 312 -17.31 18.79 12.51
CA PHE A 312 -16.68 19.53 11.42
C PHE A 312 -17.07 18.90 10.08
N LYS A 313 -17.40 19.73 9.08
CA LYS A 313 -17.56 19.31 7.69
C LYS A 313 -16.18 19.28 7.04
N VAL A 314 -15.86 18.17 6.37
CA VAL A 314 -14.57 17.91 5.74
C VAL A 314 -14.79 17.65 4.25
N VAL A 315 -13.90 18.16 3.42
CA VAL A 315 -13.77 17.77 2.00
C VAL A 315 -12.59 16.81 1.82
N ASN A 316 -12.78 15.77 1.02
CA ASN A 316 -11.78 14.77 0.68
C ASN A 316 -11.27 14.95 -0.77
N SER A 317 -10.17 14.29 -1.11
CA SER A 317 -9.54 14.30 -2.44
C SER A 317 -9.72 12.99 -3.22
N TRP A 318 -10.80 12.25 -2.95
CA TRP A 318 -11.10 10.93 -3.56
C TRP A 318 -12.32 11.00 -4.52
N GLY A 319 -12.66 12.18 -5.02
CA GLY A 319 -13.90 12.41 -5.76
C GLY A 319 -15.15 12.06 -4.94
N ASN A 320 -16.23 11.68 -5.61
CA ASN A 320 -17.51 11.26 -5.02
C ASN A 320 -17.47 9.84 -4.41
N TYR A 321 -16.38 9.44 -3.75
CA TYR A 321 -16.29 8.18 -2.99
C TYR A 321 -17.02 8.26 -1.63
N LEU A 322 -17.14 9.47 -1.08
CA LEU A 322 -17.93 9.78 0.11
C LEU A 322 -19.20 10.55 -0.29
N ASP A 323 -19.90 11.18 0.66
CA ASP A 323 -21.14 11.96 0.46
C ASP A 323 -20.88 13.19 -0.46
N ASP A 324 -20.99 12.97 -1.77
CA ASP A 324 -20.40 13.80 -2.85
C ASP A 324 -18.96 14.27 -2.56
N GLY A 325 -18.16 13.41 -1.92
CA GLY A 325 -16.77 13.66 -1.52
C GLY A 325 -16.57 14.44 -0.22
N TYR A 326 -17.66 14.79 0.46
CA TYR A 326 -17.66 15.33 1.82
C TYR A 326 -17.94 14.24 2.86
N TYR A 327 -17.67 14.57 4.12
CA TYR A 327 -18.20 13.87 5.29
C TYR A 327 -18.10 14.79 6.53
N TRP A 328 -18.64 14.33 7.66
CA TRP A 328 -18.53 15.00 8.96
C TRP A 328 -17.69 14.19 9.94
N ILE A 329 -16.91 14.87 10.79
CA ILE A 329 -16.20 14.26 11.93
C ILE A 329 -16.59 14.96 13.24
N THR A 330 -17.02 14.20 14.26
CA THR A 330 -17.42 14.81 15.55
C THR A 330 -16.22 15.44 16.26
N TYR A 331 -16.48 16.39 17.15
CA TYR A 331 -15.42 17.01 17.96
C TYR A 331 -14.74 16.02 18.94
N GLU A 332 -15.42 14.94 19.34
CA GLU A 332 -14.87 13.86 20.17
C GLU A 332 -14.08 12.83 19.32
N ALA A 333 -14.47 12.60 18.06
CA ALA A 333 -13.71 11.80 17.08
C ALA A 333 -12.40 12.48 16.70
N LEU A 334 -12.42 13.75 16.29
CA LEU A 334 -11.21 14.50 15.91
C LEU A 334 -10.18 14.51 17.05
N LYS A 335 -10.64 14.63 18.29
CA LYS A 335 -9.81 14.53 19.51
C LYS A 335 -9.02 13.22 19.64
N ARG A 336 -9.46 12.11 19.02
CA ARG A 336 -8.71 10.84 19.02
C ARG A 336 -7.49 10.82 18.11
N THR A 337 -7.36 11.76 17.18
CA THR A 337 -6.14 11.95 16.38
C THR A 337 -4.92 12.39 17.22
N GLY A 338 -5.12 12.81 18.47
CA GLY A 338 -4.03 13.04 19.43
C GLY A 338 -3.36 14.41 19.30
N ALA A 339 -2.13 14.51 19.81
CA ALA A 339 -1.30 15.72 19.69
C ALA A 339 -0.59 15.79 18.32
N ASP A 340 -0.68 14.69 17.57
CA ASP A 340 0.11 14.32 16.41
C ASP A 340 -0.53 14.86 15.10
N ASN A 341 -1.81 15.24 15.17
CA ASN A 341 -2.60 15.80 14.07
C ASN A 341 -2.02 17.13 13.56
N GLN A 342 -1.86 17.24 12.24
CA GLN A 342 -1.29 18.40 11.55
C GLN A 342 -2.35 19.43 11.17
N LEU A 343 -2.92 20.11 12.17
CA LEU A 343 -3.80 21.26 11.94
C LEU A 343 -3.02 22.44 11.36
N MET A 344 -3.31 22.81 10.12
CA MET A 344 -2.61 23.88 9.37
C MET A 344 -3.55 24.67 8.47
N TYR A 345 -3.19 25.91 8.15
CA TYR A 345 -3.88 26.73 7.16
C TYR A 345 -2.93 27.74 6.51
N MET A 346 -3.34 28.31 5.37
CA MET A 346 -2.63 29.43 4.74
C MET A 346 -3.22 30.77 5.15
N THR A 347 -2.40 31.82 5.10
CA THR A 347 -2.85 33.20 4.94
C THR A 347 -2.45 33.71 3.57
N ASP A 348 -3.27 34.60 3.00
CA ASP A 348 -3.17 35.08 1.62
C ASP A 348 -2.55 36.49 1.55
N ILE A 349 -2.11 36.92 0.36
CA ILE A 349 -1.70 38.30 0.07
C ILE A 349 -2.73 38.96 -0.85
N GLU A 350 -3.81 39.50 -0.26
CA GLU A 350 -4.92 40.16 -0.98
C GLU A 350 -4.44 41.02 -2.17
N HIS A 351 -4.90 40.68 -3.38
CA HIS A 351 -4.58 41.32 -4.67
C HIS A 351 -3.07 41.35 -5.01
N TYR A 352 -2.37 40.21 -4.84
CA TYR A 352 -0.94 40.11 -5.16
C TYR A 352 -0.62 40.39 -6.62
N GLN A 353 0.54 41.02 -6.85
CA GLN A 353 1.06 41.37 -8.18
C GLN A 353 2.60 41.37 -8.16
N PRO A 354 3.28 40.40 -8.80
CA PRO A 354 4.73 40.40 -8.94
C PRO A 354 5.27 41.64 -9.66
N ARG A 355 6.41 42.13 -9.21
CA ARG A 355 7.08 43.35 -9.73
C ARG A 355 8.46 43.07 -10.29
N LEU A 356 9.16 42.09 -9.75
CA LEU A 356 10.49 41.67 -10.19
C LEU A 356 10.50 40.16 -10.34
N LEU A 357 10.94 39.65 -11.49
CA LEU A 357 11.21 38.22 -11.66
C LEU A 357 12.69 37.98 -11.95
N GLY A 358 13.22 36.88 -11.44
CA GLY A 358 14.49 36.29 -11.87
C GLY A 358 14.20 35.13 -12.81
N VAL A 359 14.74 35.18 -14.03
CA VAL A 359 14.52 34.16 -15.06
C VAL A 359 15.87 33.59 -15.50
N TRP A 360 16.01 32.27 -15.47
CA TRP A 360 17.25 31.59 -15.85
C TRP A 360 17.00 30.22 -16.46
N HIS A 361 18.05 29.68 -17.08
CA HIS A 361 17.99 28.43 -17.83
C HIS A 361 19.13 27.49 -17.47
N TYR A 362 18.87 26.18 -17.56
CA TYR A 362 19.90 25.15 -17.49
C TYR A 362 20.18 24.56 -18.89
N SER A 363 21.43 24.23 -19.20
CA SER A 363 21.83 23.54 -20.45
C SER A 363 22.50 22.18 -20.23
N SER A 364 23.08 21.97 -19.05
CA SER A 364 23.25 20.64 -18.48
C SER A 364 22.34 20.52 -17.27
N SER A 365 21.53 19.47 -17.25
CA SER A 365 20.36 19.31 -16.39
C SER A 365 20.77 19.24 -14.92
N GLN A 366 20.72 20.37 -14.22
CA GLN A 366 21.12 20.53 -12.83
C GLN A 366 20.31 19.58 -11.94
N GLN A 367 20.98 18.77 -11.12
CA GLN A 367 20.25 17.95 -10.14
C GLN A 367 19.51 18.85 -9.14
N GLN A 368 18.33 18.41 -8.69
CA GLN A 368 17.48 19.02 -7.65
C GLN A 368 18.14 18.90 -6.26
N ASN A 369 19.44 19.13 -6.15
CA ASN A 369 20.25 18.92 -4.96
C ASN A 369 21.05 20.20 -4.70
N GLY A 370 20.96 20.74 -3.49
CA GLY A 370 21.30 22.13 -3.18
C GLY A 370 20.13 23.07 -3.48
N GLY A 371 20.16 24.25 -2.86
CA GLY A 371 19.12 25.29 -2.96
C GLY A 371 19.55 26.47 -3.82
N ILE A 372 18.58 27.08 -4.48
CA ILE A 372 18.70 28.31 -5.26
C ILE A 372 18.58 29.52 -4.32
N ASN A 373 19.45 30.52 -4.47
CA ASN A 373 19.32 31.80 -3.75
C ASN A 373 19.60 32.97 -4.71
N ILE A 374 18.75 34.00 -4.68
CA ILE A 374 18.92 35.24 -5.46
C ILE A 374 18.91 36.44 -4.50
N SER A 375 19.92 37.31 -4.59
CA SER A 375 20.06 38.50 -3.73
C SER A 375 20.51 39.73 -4.51
N LEU A 376 20.43 40.92 -3.91
CA LEU A 376 21.01 42.14 -4.47
C LEU A 376 22.44 42.36 -3.96
N GLN A 377 23.38 42.71 -4.84
CA GLN A 377 24.78 42.87 -4.48
C GLN A 377 24.99 44.06 -3.53
N GLY A 378 25.32 43.75 -2.27
CA GLY A 378 25.48 44.74 -1.20
C GLY A 378 24.21 44.98 -0.38
N GLY A 379 23.13 44.27 -0.69
CA GLY A 379 21.96 44.14 0.15
C GLY A 379 22.17 43.17 1.31
N TYR A 380 21.14 43.00 2.11
CA TYR A 380 21.06 42.03 3.20
C TYR A 380 19.98 40.96 2.93
N SER A 381 19.13 41.21 1.95
CA SER A 381 17.97 40.40 1.56
C SER A 381 18.31 39.33 0.53
N PHE A 382 17.62 38.20 0.57
CA PHE A 382 17.67 37.15 -0.45
C PHE A 382 16.35 36.40 -0.55
N VAL A 383 16.01 35.95 -1.76
CA VAL A 383 14.93 34.99 -2.02
C VAL A 383 15.55 33.61 -2.17
N ALA A 384 14.95 32.61 -1.52
CA ALA A 384 15.32 31.20 -1.60
C ALA A 384 14.09 30.33 -1.86
N PRO A 385 13.78 30.00 -3.13
CA PRO A 385 12.60 29.22 -3.47
C PRO A 385 12.66 27.79 -2.92
N PHE A 386 11.60 27.34 -2.23
CA PHE A 386 11.59 26.10 -1.45
C PHE A 386 11.31 24.85 -2.29
N TYR A 387 12.07 23.78 -2.07
CA TYR A 387 11.78 22.43 -2.58
C TYR A 387 12.56 21.37 -1.80
N ILE A 388 12.01 20.16 -1.73
CA ILE A 388 12.70 19.00 -1.17
C ILE A 388 13.70 18.45 -2.21
N SER A 389 14.95 18.26 -1.79
CA SER A 389 16.02 17.86 -2.70
C SER A 389 15.91 16.41 -3.18
N SER A 390 16.27 16.15 -4.45
CA SER A 390 16.24 14.83 -5.07
C SER A 390 17.45 14.57 -5.99
N THR A 391 17.51 13.35 -6.55
CA THR A 391 18.47 12.96 -7.61
C THR A 391 17.93 13.18 -9.03
N ARG A 392 16.70 13.71 -9.18
CA ARG A 392 16.13 14.15 -10.45
C ARG A 392 16.74 15.49 -10.87
N ASN A 393 16.40 15.95 -12.06
CA ASN A 393 16.89 17.20 -12.61
C ASN A 393 15.85 18.32 -12.48
N LEU A 394 16.30 19.55 -12.33
CA LEU A 394 15.50 20.75 -12.55
C LEU A 394 15.13 20.89 -14.04
N PRO A 395 14.02 21.57 -14.36
CA PRO A 395 13.63 21.88 -15.74
C PRO A 395 14.57 22.91 -16.40
N ASP A 396 14.56 22.96 -17.73
CA ASP A 396 15.48 23.80 -18.53
C ASP A 396 15.17 25.31 -18.46
N PHE A 397 13.97 25.70 -18.01
CA PHE A 397 13.53 27.07 -17.68
C PHE A 397 13.15 27.12 -16.19
N ILE A 398 13.56 28.16 -15.48
CA ILE A 398 12.99 28.52 -14.17
C ILE A 398 12.77 30.04 -14.11
N CYS A 399 11.61 30.42 -13.55
CA CYS A 399 11.30 31.76 -13.08
C CYS A 399 11.08 31.70 -11.55
N ALA A 400 11.51 32.73 -10.82
CA ALA A 400 11.19 32.94 -9.41
C ALA A 400 10.86 34.42 -9.13
N ASP A 401 9.95 34.66 -8.20
CA ASP A 401 9.56 36.00 -7.78
C ASP A 401 10.65 36.65 -6.91
N LEU A 402 11.02 37.89 -7.24
CA LEU A 402 12.02 38.71 -6.55
C LEU A 402 11.40 39.97 -5.94
N THR A 403 10.07 40.04 -5.84
CA THR A 403 9.33 41.21 -5.33
C THR A 403 9.68 41.53 -3.86
N ASP A 404 10.13 40.55 -3.06
CA ASP A 404 10.66 40.79 -1.70
C ASP A 404 11.92 41.67 -1.70
N LEU A 405 12.69 41.67 -2.80
CA LEU A 405 13.86 42.51 -3.01
C LEU A 405 13.51 43.93 -3.50
N TRP A 406 12.21 44.23 -3.72
CA TRP A 406 11.74 45.51 -4.28
C TRP A 406 12.17 46.72 -3.45
N GLY A 407 12.16 46.63 -2.12
CA GLY A 407 12.59 47.73 -1.24
C GLY A 407 14.09 48.06 -1.39
N GLU A 408 14.94 47.03 -1.46
CA GLU A 408 16.37 47.19 -1.73
C GLU A 408 16.62 47.69 -3.16
N PHE A 409 15.86 47.22 -4.14
CA PHE A 409 15.93 47.68 -5.53
C PHE A 409 15.59 49.18 -5.65
N GLN A 410 14.50 49.62 -5.01
CA GLN A 410 14.10 51.03 -4.95
C GLN A 410 15.12 51.91 -4.20
N SER A 411 15.93 51.35 -3.31
CA SER A 411 17.03 52.08 -2.64
C SER A 411 18.21 52.40 -3.57
N GLY A 412 18.26 51.79 -4.75
CA GLY A 412 19.30 51.99 -5.76
C GLY A 412 20.28 50.82 -5.92
N LEU A 413 20.05 49.68 -5.27
CA LEU A 413 20.72 48.43 -5.61
C LEU A 413 20.10 47.86 -6.89
N ASN A 414 20.92 47.34 -7.80
CA ASN A 414 20.47 47.02 -9.17
C ASN A 414 21.11 45.75 -9.77
N THR A 415 22.02 45.11 -9.02
CA THR A 415 22.82 43.97 -9.48
C THR A 415 22.35 42.74 -8.73
N PHE A 416 21.50 41.94 -9.37
CA PHE A 416 20.97 40.70 -8.82
C PHE A 416 22.00 39.58 -8.98
N VAL A 417 22.08 38.67 -8.00
CA VAL A 417 23.12 37.65 -7.90
C VAL A 417 22.47 36.28 -7.68
N LEU A 418 22.49 35.43 -8.71
CA LEU A 418 22.00 34.05 -8.65
C LEU A 418 23.12 33.12 -8.14
N THR A 419 22.80 32.30 -7.14
CA THR A 419 23.71 31.31 -6.53
C THR A 419 23.03 29.97 -6.31
N SER A 420 23.80 28.88 -6.38
CA SER A 420 23.39 27.54 -5.93
C SER A 420 24.29 27.08 -4.78
N THR A 421 23.72 26.39 -3.79
CA THR A 421 24.51 25.80 -2.68
C THR A 421 25.13 24.44 -3.01
N SER A 422 24.84 23.87 -4.18
CA SER A 422 25.48 22.63 -4.66
C SER A 422 26.63 22.91 -5.62
N PHE A 423 27.76 22.26 -5.34
CA PHE A 423 28.98 22.27 -6.17
C PHE A 423 28.98 21.17 -7.25
N LEU A 424 27.85 20.50 -7.49
CA LEU A 424 27.75 19.35 -8.39
C LEU A 424 26.83 19.62 -9.59
N GLU A 425 27.43 19.42 -10.78
CA GLU A 425 26.87 19.22 -12.12
C GLU A 425 25.52 19.89 -12.44
N GLY A 426 25.64 21.07 -13.06
CA GLY A 426 24.60 21.79 -13.78
C GLY A 426 25.17 23.09 -14.35
N THR A 427 24.67 23.52 -15.51
CA THR A 427 25.17 24.72 -16.20
C THR A 427 24.06 25.75 -16.32
N CYS A 428 24.14 26.87 -15.59
CA CYS A 428 23.28 28.02 -15.83
C CYS A 428 23.69 28.65 -17.18
N SER A 429 22.79 28.62 -18.17
CA SER A 429 23.07 29.00 -19.55
C SER A 429 22.56 30.40 -19.93
N SER A 430 21.65 30.95 -19.14
CA SER A 430 21.26 32.37 -19.13
C SER A 430 20.69 32.74 -17.77
N PHE A 431 20.83 34.02 -17.39
CA PHE A 431 20.14 34.64 -16.26
C PHE A 431 19.83 36.09 -16.61
N ARG A 432 18.59 36.52 -16.37
CA ARG A 432 18.11 37.89 -16.50
C ARG A 432 17.18 38.25 -15.34
N THR A 433 16.91 39.53 -15.20
CA THR A 433 15.83 40.03 -14.33
C THR A 433 14.88 40.91 -15.13
N GLU A 434 13.59 40.76 -14.80
CA GLU A 434 12.44 41.34 -15.47
C GLU A 434 11.72 42.30 -14.51
N LEU A 435 11.21 43.43 -15.01
CA LEU A 435 10.47 44.44 -14.23
C LEU A 435 9.04 44.62 -14.76
N TYR A 436 8.08 44.43 -13.88
CA TYR A 436 6.65 44.59 -14.11
C TYR A 436 6.16 45.81 -13.32
N SER A 437 5.96 46.94 -14.03
CA SER A 437 5.70 48.24 -13.39
C SER A 437 4.35 48.89 -13.78
N GLU A 438 3.62 48.29 -14.73
CA GLU A 438 2.27 48.71 -15.15
C GLU A 438 1.21 47.63 -14.85
N GLY A 439 1.56 46.65 -14.00
CA GLY A 439 0.81 45.40 -13.75
C GLY A 439 1.67 44.18 -14.10
N TYR A 440 1.30 42.99 -13.58
CA TYR A 440 1.90 41.73 -14.01
C TYR A 440 1.12 41.12 -15.17
N VAL A 441 1.83 40.66 -16.20
CA VAL A 441 1.27 39.89 -17.33
C VAL A 441 2.33 38.84 -17.70
N PRO A 442 2.04 37.53 -17.59
CA PRO A 442 3.02 36.46 -17.81
C PRO A 442 3.92 36.66 -19.04
N GLY A 443 5.23 36.81 -18.81
CA GLY A 443 6.24 36.94 -19.86
C GLY A 443 6.26 38.29 -20.61
N SER A 444 5.47 39.28 -20.19
CA SER A 444 5.40 40.62 -20.80
C SER A 444 6.01 41.72 -19.92
N PRO A 445 7.33 41.70 -19.64
CA PRO A 445 7.97 42.67 -18.76
C PRO A 445 8.07 44.06 -19.39
N SER A 446 7.85 45.08 -18.57
CA SER A 446 7.97 46.48 -18.97
C SER A 446 9.42 46.93 -19.19
N GLN A 447 10.39 46.30 -18.50
CA GLN A 447 11.84 46.50 -18.66
C GLN A 447 12.56 45.15 -18.41
N VAL A 448 13.70 44.93 -19.08
CA VAL A 448 14.53 43.71 -18.89
C VAL A 448 16.02 44.09 -18.74
N SER A 449 16.79 43.23 -18.07
CA SER A 449 18.24 43.38 -17.94
C SER A 449 19.00 43.08 -19.25
N GLU A 450 20.28 43.47 -19.32
CA GLU A 450 21.23 42.78 -20.20
C GLU A 450 21.24 41.27 -19.90
N PRO A 451 21.60 40.38 -20.85
CA PRO A 451 22.02 39.03 -20.53
C PRO A 451 23.15 39.04 -19.50
N SER A 452 23.17 38.08 -18.58
CA SER A 452 24.29 37.95 -17.64
C SER A 452 25.63 37.80 -18.39
N PRO A 453 26.67 38.58 -18.05
CA PRO A 453 28.01 38.39 -18.61
C PRO A 453 28.77 37.22 -17.94
N ASP A 454 28.17 36.57 -16.94
CA ASP A 454 28.79 35.49 -16.15
C ASP A 454 28.33 34.09 -16.59
N VAL A 455 27.32 33.97 -17.46
CA VAL A 455 26.91 32.69 -18.08
C VAL A 455 27.79 32.34 -19.30
N PRO A 456 27.90 31.06 -19.68
CA PRO A 456 27.43 29.88 -18.96
C PRO A 456 28.30 29.56 -17.74
N ALA A 457 27.63 29.32 -16.61
CA ALA A 457 28.27 29.14 -15.30
C ALA A 457 28.05 27.73 -14.74
N SER A 458 29.14 27.08 -14.34
CA SER A 458 29.14 25.83 -13.58
C SER A 458 30.42 25.72 -12.73
N PRO A 459 30.34 25.66 -11.38
CA PRO A 459 29.15 25.84 -10.55
C PRO A 459 28.59 27.28 -10.60
N ILE A 460 27.39 27.47 -10.06
CA ILE A 460 26.66 28.76 -10.06
C ILE A 460 27.09 29.57 -8.83
N GLU A 461 28.33 30.07 -8.86
CA GLU A 461 28.96 30.85 -7.77
C GLU A 461 28.81 32.37 -7.97
N GLY A 462 27.58 32.85 -8.13
CA GLY A 462 27.26 34.29 -8.17
C GLY A 462 27.14 34.87 -9.57
N VAL A 463 26.24 34.31 -10.38
CA VAL A 463 25.91 34.78 -11.74
C VAL A 463 25.11 36.07 -11.64
N ARG A 464 25.57 37.16 -12.27
CA ARG A 464 24.96 38.49 -12.07
C ARG A 464 24.08 38.94 -13.23
N SER A 465 22.94 39.54 -12.90
CA SER A 465 22.10 40.33 -13.81
C SER A 465 22.12 41.79 -13.33
N VAL A 466 22.08 42.77 -14.24
CA VAL A 466 22.00 44.19 -13.88
C VAL A 466 20.79 44.82 -14.57
N LEU A 467 19.82 45.24 -13.76
CA LEU A 467 18.55 45.82 -14.20
C LEU A 467 18.46 47.25 -13.69
N TRP A 468 18.29 48.21 -14.60
CA TRP A 468 18.11 49.62 -14.23
C TRP A 468 16.62 49.95 -14.30
N SER A 469 16.09 50.61 -13.28
CA SER A 469 14.71 51.14 -13.31
C SER A 469 14.71 52.56 -13.86
N TYR A 470 13.78 52.85 -14.77
CA TYR A 470 13.57 54.18 -15.37
C TYR A 470 12.10 54.40 -15.78
N SER A 471 11.75 55.61 -16.21
CA SER A 471 10.44 55.91 -16.78
C SER A 471 10.31 55.33 -18.19
N ILE A 472 9.28 54.51 -18.42
CA ILE A 472 9.01 53.83 -19.69
C ILE A 472 8.44 54.79 -20.74
N VAL A 473 8.64 54.44 -22.01
CA VAL A 473 7.93 54.99 -23.17
C VAL A 473 7.34 53.81 -23.96
N GLY A 474 6.21 53.99 -24.64
CA GLY A 474 5.60 52.91 -25.42
C GLY A 474 6.51 52.41 -26.56
N LEU A 475 6.35 51.15 -26.98
CA LEU A 475 7.25 50.47 -27.93
C LEU A 475 7.62 51.30 -29.18
N PRO A 476 6.70 52.03 -29.87
CA PRO A 476 7.06 52.85 -31.03
C PRO A 476 7.98 54.04 -30.69
N ALA A 477 7.88 54.59 -29.48
CA ALA A 477 8.76 55.66 -29.01
C ALA A 477 10.12 55.12 -28.53
N ALA A 478 10.19 53.85 -28.10
CA ALA A 478 11.44 53.18 -27.76
C ALA A 478 12.25 52.77 -29.00
N ALA A 479 11.58 52.27 -30.05
CA ALA A 479 12.22 51.93 -31.34
C ALA A 479 12.36 53.12 -32.31
N ASP A 480 12.09 54.35 -31.83
CA ASP A 480 12.19 55.60 -32.57
C ASP A 480 11.33 55.67 -33.86
N ALA A 481 10.25 54.87 -33.87
CA ALA A 481 9.37 54.52 -34.99
C ALA A 481 8.27 55.55 -35.30
N GLY A 482 8.09 56.54 -34.42
CA GLY A 482 7.04 57.57 -34.55
C GLY A 482 5.63 56.98 -34.41
N ASP A 483 4.73 57.34 -35.30
CA ASP A 483 3.32 56.89 -35.31
C ASP A 483 3.12 55.49 -35.95
N LEU A 484 4.18 54.67 -36.05
CA LEU A 484 4.09 53.28 -36.52
C LEU A 484 3.57 52.36 -35.39
N TYR A 485 2.75 51.37 -35.74
CA TYR A 485 2.33 50.34 -34.79
C TYR A 485 3.37 49.22 -34.68
N LEU A 486 3.66 48.80 -33.45
CA LEU A 486 4.50 47.66 -33.11
C LEU A 486 3.74 46.76 -32.14
N SER A 487 3.84 45.45 -32.35
CA SER A 487 3.35 44.42 -31.44
C SER A 487 4.41 43.35 -31.22
N THR A 488 4.34 42.64 -30.10
CA THR A 488 5.34 41.66 -29.68
C THR A 488 4.67 40.55 -28.87
N GLY A 489 5.32 39.39 -28.78
CA GLY A 489 4.84 38.20 -28.07
C GLY A 489 5.79 37.01 -28.26
N GLY A 490 5.29 35.82 -27.94
CA GLY A 490 6.07 34.58 -27.88
C GLY A 490 6.09 34.03 -26.45
N GLY A 491 7.08 33.20 -26.09
CA GLY A 491 7.26 32.75 -24.70
C GLY A 491 7.68 33.88 -23.75
N ALA A 492 8.33 34.90 -24.30
CA ALA A 492 8.57 36.18 -23.65
C ALA A 492 8.50 37.30 -24.68
N TYR A 493 8.02 38.47 -24.27
CA TYR A 493 7.79 39.63 -25.12
C TYR A 493 9.07 40.48 -25.25
N TRP A 494 9.10 41.43 -26.19
CA TRP A 494 10.17 42.41 -26.31
C TRP A 494 9.89 43.62 -25.41
N ALA A 495 10.87 43.97 -24.58
CA ALA A 495 10.79 45.04 -23.60
C ALA A 495 11.55 46.31 -24.05
N VAL A 496 11.28 47.42 -23.37
CA VAL A 496 11.99 48.69 -23.56
C VAL A 496 13.33 48.65 -22.82
N THR A 497 14.37 49.26 -23.40
CA THR A 497 15.70 49.35 -22.78
C THR A 497 16.42 50.67 -23.10
N ASN A 498 17.29 51.14 -22.19
CA ASN A 498 18.27 52.22 -22.44
C ASN A 498 19.73 51.75 -22.39
N LEU A 499 19.96 50.43 -22.30
CA LEU A 499 21.29 49.85 -22.12
C LEU A 499 22.18 50.09 -23.37
N THR A 500 21.57 50.05 -24.55
CA THR A 500 22.21 50.38 -25.84
C THR A 500 21.18 50.94 -26.82
N SER A 501 21.62 51.84 -27.69
CA SER A 501 20.78 52.57 -28.65
C SER A 501 21.66 53.22 -29.74
N THR A 502 21.10 53.39 -30.93
CA THR A 502 21.66 54.15 -32.06
C THR A 502 21.11 55.56 -32.16
N LYS A 503 19.89 55.81 -31.66
CA LYS A 503 19.15 57.06 -31.82
C LYS A 503 18.22 57.29 -30.61
N GLY A 504 18.21 58.52 -30.11
CA GLY A 504 17.54 58.81 -28.83
C GLY A 504 18.29 58.18 -27.64
N PRO A 505 17.57 57.84 -26.55
CA PRO A 505 18.14 57.17 -25.37
C PRO A 505 17.55 55.76 -25.14
N TRP A 506 16.77 55.22 -26.08
CA TRP A 506 16.02 53.98 -25.94
C TRP A 506 16.29 53.02 -27.10
N SER A 507 15.96 51.74 -26.93
CA SER A 507 15.72 50.75 -27.98
C SER A 507 14.76 49.67 -27.47
N LEU A 508 14.44 48.68 -28.31
CA LEU A 508 13.74 47.45 -27.90
C LEU A 508 14.71 46.28 -27.80
N GLN A 509 14.46 45.37 -26.85
CA GLN A 509 15.24 44.16 -26.59
C GLN A 509 14.33 42.94 -26.43
N SER A 510 14.69 41.81 -27.02
CA SER A 510 13.92 40.56 -26.91
C SER A 510 14.02 39.94 -25.50
N GLY A 511 12.94 39.32 -25.02
CA GLY A 511 12.94 38.51 -23.79
C GLY A 511 13.90 37.31 -23.80
N ASP A 512 13.98 36.60 -22.68
CA ASP A 512 14.67 35.30 -22.58
C ASP A 512 13.62 34.19 -22.62
N VAL A 513 13.88 33.10 -23.35
CA VAL A 513 12.89 32.05 -23.67
C VAL A 513 13.50 30.65 -23.65
N ALA A 514 12.67 29.62 -23.47
CA ALA A 514 13.09 28.21 -23.58
C ALA A 514 13.61 27.81 -24.97
N GLN A 515 14.36 26.70 -25.02
CA GLN A 515 14.78 26.10 -26.28
C GLN A 515 13.54 25.67 -27.10
N ALA A 516 13.57 25.93 -28.41
CA ALA A 516 12.42 25.79 -29.32
C ALA A 516 11.19 26.69 -29.03
N SER A 517 11.26 27.57 -28.02
CA SER A 517 10.38 28.75 -27.91
C SER A 517 10.97 29.92 -28.70
N THR A 518 10.18 30.98 -28.91
CA THR A 518 10.60 32.19 -29.64
C THR A 518 10.13 33.45 -28.93
N SER A 519 10.84 34.56 -29.13
CA SER A 519 10.44 35.92 -28.73
C SER A 519 10.44 36.82 -29.97
N TRP A 520 9.30 37.42 -30.31
CA TRP A 520 9.13 38.13 -31.58
C TRP A 520 8.59 39.55 -31.44
N LEU A 521 8.97 40.40 -32.39
CA LEU A 521 8.49 41.77 -32.60
C LEU A 521 7.99 41.88 -34.04
N THR A 522 6.84 42.52 -34.27
CA THR A 522 6.28 42.74 -35.62
C THR A 522 5.98 44.21 -35.90
N LEU A 523 6.16 44.58 -37.16
CA LEU A 523 5.80 45.88 -37.74
C LEU A 523 4.97 45.64 -39.02
N GLY A 524 3.85 46.33 -39.15
CA GLY A 524 3.07 46.32 -40.39
C GLY A 524 3.25 47.61 -41.21
N LEU A 525 3.38 47.47 -42.53
CA LEU A 525 3.50 48.59 -43.47
C LEU A 525 2.53 48.45 -44.65
N TYR A 526 2.07 49.59 -45.16
CA TYR A 526 1.16 49.71 -46.29
C TYR A 526 1.68 50.70 -47.35
N GLY A 527 1.50 50.35 -48.63
CA GLY A 527 1.85 51.19 -49.77
C GLY A 527 3.25 50.91 -50.30
N SER A 528 3.94 51.96 -50.74
CA SER A 528 5.33 51.89 -51.23
C SER A 528 6.20 53.00 -50.65
N GLY A 529 7.43 52.67 -50.30
CA GLY A 529 8.38 53.59 -49.67
C GLY A 529 9.62 52.89 -49.14
N ASN A 530 10.54 53.63 -48.54
CA ASN A 530 11.70 53.03 -47.89
C ASN A 530 11.44 52.86 -46.39
N LEU A 531 11.66 51.64 -45.91
CA LEU A 531 11.90 51.31 -44.51
C LEU A 531 13.41 51.40 -44.24
N SER A 532 13.78 51.86 -43.05
CA SER A 532 15.06 51.52 -42.43
C SER A 532 14.87 51.12 -40.98
N PHE A 533 15.84 50.38 -40.44
CA PHE A 533 15.99 50.14 -39.01
C PHE A 533 17.45 49.82 -38.70
N ASP A 534 17.84 50.03 -37.44
CA ASP A 534 19.08 49.49 -36.89
C ASP A 534 18.72 48.27 -36.02
N TRP A 535 19.51 47.20 -36.12
CA TRP A 535 19.34 45.99 -35.31
C TRP A 535 20.69 45.38 -34.94
N ARG A 536 20.73 44.61 -33.84
CA ARG A 536 21.89 43.80 -33.46
C ARG A 536 21.46 42.57 -32.68
N MET A 537 22.38 41.63 -32.58
CA MET A 537 22.32 40.47 -31.70
C MET A 537 23.54 40.43 -30.79
N ASP A 538 23.33 39.96 -29.57
CA ASP A 538 24.37 39.62 -28.61
C ASP A 538 23.99 38.26 -28.00
N SER A 539 24.50 37.19 -28.61
CA SER A 539 24.60 35.86 -27.98
C SER A 539 26.06 35.50 -27.89
N GLN A 540 26.46 34.83 -26.81
CA GLN A 540 27.81 34.29 -26.71
C GLN A 540 28.05 33.10 -27.67
N TYR A 541 26.98 32.53 -28.24
CA TYR A 541 27.01 31.33 -29.05
C TYR A 541 26.41 31.54 -30.45
N MET A 542 26.82 30.68 -31.39
CA MET A 542 26.34 30.70 -32.78
C MET A 542 25.08 29.84 -32.98
N SER A 543 24.50 29.32 -31.90
CA SER A 543 23.30 28.48 -31.88
C SER A 543 22.03 29.31 -31.89
N ASP A 544 22.01 30.43 -31.17
CA ASP A 544 20.88 31.35 -31.15
C ASP A 544 20.86 32.16 -32.45
N VAL A 545 19.66 32.39 -32.97
CA VAL A 545 19.43 33.18 -34.19
C VAL A 545 18.51 34.35 -33.91
N LEU A 546 18.83 35.50 -34.49
CA LEU A 546 17.91 36.63 -34.63
C LEU A 546 17.57 36.76 -36.11
N VAL A 547 16.36 36.36 -36.49
CA VAL A 547 15.88 36.32 -37.87
C VAL A 547 15.05 37.56 -38.14
N PHE A 548 15.25 38.20 -39.30
CA PHE A 548 14.38 39.25 -39.81
C PHE A 548 13.65 38.76 -41.08
N GLU A 549 12.33 38.86 -41.05
CA GLU A 549 11.42 38.31 -42.05
C GLU A 549 10.55 39.40 -42.68
N SER A 550 10.19 39.19 -43.94
CA SER A 550 9.17 39.96 -44.65
C SER A 550 8.16 39.02 -45.28
N ASN A 551 6.88 39.16 -44.91
CA ASN A 551 5.79 38.28 -45.32
C ASN A 551 6.11 36.79 -45.11
N SER A 552 6.64 36.44 -43.92
CA SER A 552 7.08 35.09 -43.54
C SER A 552 8.15 34.47 -44.46
N VAL A 553 8.96 35.31 -45.09
CA VAL A 553 10.19 34.92 -45.79
C VAL A 553 11.37 35.60 -45.11
N GLU A 554 12.34 34.82 -44.65
CA GLU A 554 13.61 35.35 -44.14
C GLU A 554 14.27 36.27 -45.18
N VAL A 555 14.50 37.52 -44.79
CA VAL A 555 15.31 38.50 -45.52
C VAL A 555 16.75 38.43 -45.03
N GLU A 556 16.96 38.26 -43.73
CA GLU A 556 18.28 38.15 -43.13
C GLU A 556 18.29 37.46 -41.76
N ARG A 557 19.49 37.07 -41.28
CA ARG A 557 19.70 36.54 -39.93
C ARG A 557 21.01 37.05 -39.31
N LEU A 558 21.01 37.25 -38.00
CA LEU A 558 22.21 37.41 -37.17
C LEU A 558 22.39 36.19 -36.25
N THR A 559 23.63 35.99 -35.79
CA THR A 559 24.06 34.91 -34.89
C THR A 559 25.27 35.39 -34.10
N GLY A 560 25.34 35.06 -32.81
CA GLY A 560 26.44 35.48 -31.95
C GLY A 560 26.46 37.00 -31.66
N VAL A 561 27.62 37.54 -31.27
CA VAL A 561 27.80 38.96 -30.94
C VAL A 561 28.01 39.82 -32.18
N THR A 562 27.24 40.90 -32.32
CA THR A 562 27.29 41.84 -33.44
C THR A 562 27.22 43.31 -33.01
N ASP A 563 27.90 44.17 -33.77
CA ASP A 563 27.70 45.62 -33.73
C ASP A 563 26.32 46.00 -34.30
N TRP A 564 25.81 47.18 -33.94
CA TRP A 564 24.61 47.77 -34.56
C TRP A 564 24.73 47.83 -36.08
N ARG A 565 23.79 47.17 -36.76
CA ARG A 565 23.72 47.06 -38.22
C ARG A 565 22.52 47.84 -38.75
N HIS A 566 22.79 48.75 -39.68
CA HIS A 566 21.74 49.42 -40.44
C HIS A 566 21.22 48.53 -41.58
N VAL A 567 19.89 48.41 -41.68
CA VAL A 567 19.18 47.80 -42.80
C VAL A 567 18.23 48.83 -43.40
N ALA A 568 18.22 48.93 -44.73
CA ALA A 568 17.31 49.79 -45.48
C ALA A 568 16.73 49.02 -46.67
N LEU A 569 15.41 49.06 -46.84
CA LEU A 569 14.65 48.23 -47.77
C LEU A 569 13.60 49.08 -48.50
N GLU A 570 13.52 48.92 -49.82
CA GLU A 570 12.44 49.48 -50.63
C GLU A 570 11.23 48.54 -50.57
N ILE A 571 10.20 48.95 -49.84
CA ILE A 571 8.91 48.24 -49.79
C ILE A 571 8.14 48.61 -51.05
N THR A 572 7.91 47.63 -51.92
CA THR A 572 7.13 47.81 -53.16
C THR A 572 5.62 47.73 -52.87
N ALA A 573 4.82 48.38 -53.71
CA ALA A 573 3.40 48.64 -53.45
C ALA A 573 2.57 47.41 -53.02
N GLY A 574 2.19 47.37 -51.74
CA GLY A 574 1.32 46.34 -51.16
C GLY A 574 1.11 46.51 -49.66
N GLN A 575 0.56 45.48 -49.03
CA GLN A 575 0.63 45.24 -47.59
C GLN A 575 1.92 44.46 -47.33
N THR A 576 2.64 44.74 -46.24
CA THR A 576 3.83 43.99 -45.85
C THR A 576 3.89 43.84 -44.34
N ALA A 577 3.83 42.58 -43.88
CA ALA A 577 4.15 42.22 -42.50
C ALA A 577 5.65 41.99 -42.36
N LEU A 578 6.23 42.52 -41.30
CA LEU A 578 7.66 42.42 -40.98
C LEU A 578 7.80 41.86 -39.58
N ARG A 579 8.79 40.98 -39.36
CA ARG A 579 9.00 40.31 -38.09
C ARG A 579 10.48 40.21 -37.76
N TRP A 580 10.82 40.46 -36.50
CA TRP A 580 12.10 40.06 -35.90
C TRP A 580 11.81 38.93 -34.91
N SER A 581 12.48 37.79 -35.06
CA SER A 581 12.31 36.59 -34.23
C SER A 581 13.64 36.22 -33.59
N LEU A 582 13.71 36.21 -32.26
CA LEU A 582 14.75 35.47 -31.54
C LEU A 582 14.31 34.01 -31.41
N GLU A 583 15.15 33.07 -31.82
CA GLU A 583 14.99 31.64 -31.56
C GLU A 583 16.23 31.13 -30.81
N ARG A 584 16.01 30.41 -29.70
CA ARG A 584 17.11 29.86 -28.88
C ARG A 584 17.52 28.48 -29.38
N GLY A 585 18.78 28.35 -29.78
CA GLY A 585 19.34 27.10 -30.30
C GLY A 585 20.09 26.29 -29.25
N GLY A 586 20.53 26.90 -28.15
CA GLY A 586 21.28 26.20 -27.09
C GLY A 586 21.71 27.11 -25.93
N ASP A 587 22.91 26.85 -25.41
CA ASP A 587 23.56 27.62 -24.35
C ASP A 587 23.81 29.10 -24.74
N GLY A 588 23.79 30.01 -23.76
CA GLY A 588 24.40 31.34 -23.91
C GLY A 588 23.47 32.55 -23.85
N GLY A 589 22.15 32.35 -23.82
CA GLY A 589 21.19 33.35 -23.33
C GLY A 589 21.07 34.63 -24.15
N GLY A 590 21.27 34.56 -25.47
CA GLY A 590 21.34 35.76 -26.29
C GLY A 590 20.05 36.56 -26.41
N CYS A 591 20.16 37.82 -26.82
CA CYS A 591 19.02 38.62 -27.25
C CYS A 591 19.29 39.39 -28.54
N GLY A 592 18.19 39.80 -29.17
CA GLY A 592 18.17 40.79 -30.24
C GLY A 592 17.75 42.16 -29.74
N TRP A 593 18.19 43.19 -30.46
CA TRP A 593 17.72 44.57 -30.30
C TRP A 593 17.28 45.15 -31.64
N VAL A 594 16.31 46.06 -31.60
CA VAL A 594 15.83 46.85 -32.75
C VAL A 594 15.65 48.30 -32.31
N ASP A 595 16.08 49.23 -33.16
CA ASP A 595 16.06 50.68 -32.93
C ASP A 595 15.97 51.43 -34.26
N ASN A 596 15.78 52.76 -34.22
CA ASN A 596 15.82 53.67 -35.36
C ASN A 596 14.96 53.21 -36.55
N ILE A 597 13.77 52.68 -36.26
CA ILE A 597 12.81 52.31 -37.28
C ILE A 597 12.35 53.62 -37.96
N THR A 598 12.51 53.73 -39.28
CA THR A 598 11.97 54.88 -40.04
C THR A 598 11.24 54.42 -41.28
N TRP A 599 10.10 55.07 -41.57
CA TRP A 599 9.28 54.82 -42.74
C TRP A 599 9.07 56.12 -43.52
N SER A 600 9.09 56.02 -44.85
CA SER A 600 9.08 57.19 -45.76
C SER A 600 8.10 57.04 -46.93
N GLY A 601 7.16 56.09 -46.86
CA GLY A 601 6.22 55.79 -47.93
C GLY A 601 5.05 56.76 -48.08
N THR A 602 4.38 56.69 -49.23
CA THR A 602 3.27 57.58 -49.57
C THR A 602 1.91 56.95 -49.26
N GLY A 603 1.38 57.26 -48.08
CA GLY A 603 0.00 56.96 -47.69
C GLY A 603 -0.36 57.65 -46.38
N SER A 604 -1.61 58.10 -46.22
CA SER A 604 -2.14 58.36 -44.89
C SER A 604 -2.30 57.00 -44.19
N GLN A 605 -1.85 56.89 -42.93
CA GLN A 605 -1.94 55.68 -42.12
C GLN A 605 -3.39 55.42 -41.68
N LEU A 606 -4.24 55.09 -42.63
CA LEU A 606 -5.48 54.39 -42.40
C LEU A 606 -5.31 53.03 -43.07
N ASP A 607 -5.03 52.02 -42.26
CA ASP A 607 -5.23 50.64 -42.67
C ASP A 607 -6.65 50.48 -43.23
N ASN A 608 -6.80 49.68 -44.28
CA ASN A 608 -8.05 49.49 -44.99
C ASN A 608 -8.32 48.01 -45.34
N VAL A 609 -7.62 47.10 -44.66
CA VAL A 609 -7.75 45.65 -44.82
C VAL A 609 -8.32 45.10 -43.51
N PRO A 610 -9.53 44.52 -43.51
CA PRO A 610 -10.04 43.86 -42.31
C PRO A 610 -9.08 42.79 -41.78
N PRO A 611 -8.95 42.64 -40.44
CA PRO A 611 -8.09 41.64 -39.82
C PRO A 611 -8.33 40.22 -40.37
N GLU A 612 -7.28 39.40 -40.42
CA GLU A 612 -7.42 37.98 -40.71
C GLU A 612 -7.83 37.25 -39.41
N LEU A 613 -9.13 37.06 -39.22
CA LEU A 613 -9.71 36.31 -38.11
C LEU A 613 -9.91 34.83 -38.44
N THR A 614 -9.43 33.96 -37.56
CA THR A 614 -9.65 32.51 -37.53
C THR A 614 -10.09 32.10 -36.13
N ILE A 615 -11.28 31.51 -36.00
CA ILE A 615 -11.70 30.84 -34.76
C ILE A 615 -10.90 29.54 -34.66
N THR A 616 -10.18 29.36 -33.55
CA THR A 616 -9.28 28.23 -33.29
C THR A 616 -9.92 27.15 -32.41
N GLY A 617 -10.95 27.52 -31.64
CA GLY A 617 -11.79 26.60 -30.88
C GLY A 617 -13.17 27.21 -30.57
N PRO A 618 -14.23 26.42 -30.40
CA PRO A 618 -14.31 24.98 -30.64
C PRO A 618 -14.16 24.63 -32.14
N VAL A 619 -14.01 23.34 -32.44
CA VAL A 619 -13.92 22.86 -33.82
C VAL A 619 -15.31 22.92 -34.46
N ALA A 620 -15.38 23.30 -35.74
CA ALA A 620 -16.66 23.35 -36.45
C ALA A 620 -17.35 21.98 -36.45
N ASP A 621 -18.63 21.98 -36.09
CA ASP A 621 -19.50 20.81 -35.94
C ASP A 621 -19.04 19.79 -34.87
N SER A 622 -18.20 20.20 -33.91
CA SER A 622 -17.79 19.33 -32.78
C SER A 622 -18.79 19.30 -31.64
N TRP A 623 -18.88 18.15 -30.97
CA TRP A 623 -19.52 18.02 -29.66
C TRP A 623 -18.56 18.43 -28.54
N ILE A 624 -19.09 19.06 -27.49
CA ILE A 624 -18.33 19.55 -26.33
C ILE A 624 -18.95 18.97 -25.05
N PRO A 625 -18.16 18.35 -24.15
CA PRO A 625 -18.64 17.66 -22.95
C PRO A 625 -18.94 18.62 -21.78
N SER A 626 -19.32 19.86 -22.05
CA SER A 626 -19.41 20.95 -21.07
C SER A 626 -20.43 22.01 -21.47
N SER A 627 -21.19 22.51 -20.49
CA SER A 627 -22.09 23.67 -20.60
C SER A 627 -21.38 25.01 -20.45
N SER A 628 -20.11 25.01 -19.99
CA SER A 628 -19.19 26.12 -20.18
C SER A 628 -18.33 25.89 -21.42
N VAL A 629 -18.33 26.84 -22.34
CA VAL A 629 -17.62 26.73 -23.63
C VAL A 629 -16.73 27.94 -23.85
N THR A 630 -15.43 27.73 -23.78
CA THR A 630 -14.42 28.70 -24.21
C THR A 630 -14.29 28.69 -25.73
N VAL A 631 -14.58 29.83 -26.35
CA VAL A 631 -14.30 30.07 -27.77
C VAL A 631 -12.97 30.81 -27.85
N THR A 632 -12.07 30.33 -28.70
CA THR A 632 -10.74 30.93 -28.91
C THR A 632 -10.57 31.33 -30.36
N TRP A 633 -9.83 32.41 -30.61
CA TRP A 633 -9.53 32.87 -31.95
C TRP A 633 -8.14 33.48 -32.04
N SER A 634 -7.49 33.28 -33.18
CA SER A 634 -6.38 34.13 -33.61
C SER A 634 -6.90 35.19 -34.56
N ALA A 635 -6.46 36.43 -34.38
CA ALA A 635 -6.53 37.42 -35.43
C ALA A 635 -5.19 38.13 -35.59
N VAL A 636 -4.81 38.36 -36.85
CA VAL A 636 -3.64 39.15 -37.20
C VAL A 636 -4.04 40.32 -38.09
N ASP A 637 -3.44 41.48 -37.82
CA ASP A 637 -3.52 42.64 -38.68
C ASP A 637 -2.21 43.45 -38.64
N VAL A 638 -1.97 44.18 -39.72
CA VAL A 638 -0.79 44.99 -40.03
C VAL A 638 -0.95 46.43 -39.50
N GLY A 639 -2.17 46.97 -39.37
CA GLY A 639 -2.45 48.19 -38.61
C GLY A 639 -2.53 47.97 -37.09
N GLY A 640 -2.82 46.73 -36.69
CA GLY A 640 -2.92 46.27 -35.31
C GLY A 640 -4.35 46.21 -34.79
N MET A 641 -4.65 45.22 -33.96
CA MET A 641 -5.97 45.01 -33.37
C MET A 641 -6.41 46.19 -32.48
N SER A 642 -7.66 46.62 -32.62
CA SER A 642 -8.34 47.56 -31.72
C SER A 642 -9.12 46.83 -30.64
N HIS A 643 -10.01 45.91 -31.04
CA HIS A 643 -10.82 45.10 -30.14
C HIS A 643 -11.52 43.94 -30.86
N PHE A 644 -12.12 43.05 -30.08
CA PHE A 644 -13.02 41.99 -30.53
C PHE A 644 -14.45 42.20 -29.99
N GLU A 645 -15.42 41.59 -30.66
CA GLU A 645 -16.77 41.39 -30.11
C GLU A 645 -17.20 39.92 -30.24
N ILE A 646 -17.82 39.32 -29.22
CA ILE A 646 -18.37 37.95 -29.26
C ILE A 646 -19.87 37.94 -28.97
N GLY A 647 -20.63 37.04 -29.59
CA GLY A 647 -22.07 36.90 -29.38
C GLY A 647 -22.57 35.49 -29.69
N TRP A 648 -23.48 35.00 -28.86
CA TRP A 648 -23.95 33.61 -28.83
C TRP A 648 -25.41 33.51 -29.30
N ASP A 649 -25.73 32.51 -30.12
CA ASP A 649 -27.05 32.17 -30.65
C ASP A 649 -27.84 33.35 -31.25
N GLY A 650 -27.12 34.24 -31.95
CA GLY A 650 -27.68 35.46 -32.54
C GLY A 650 -28.05 36.56 -31.54
N GLY A 651 -27.59 36.43 -30.29
CA GLY A 651 -27.73 37.41 -29.21
C GLY A 651 -26.90 38.69 -29.42
N PRO A 652 -26.89 39.60 -28.42
CA PRO A 652 -26.11 40.82 -28.48
C PRO A 652 -24.61 40.52 -28.48
N LEU A 653 -23.87 41.22 -29.34
CA LEU A 653 -22.41 41.21 -29.34
C LEU A 653 -21.88 42.00 -28.14
N GLN A 654 -20.92 41.41 -27.43
CA GLN A 654 -20.23 41.96 -26.27
C GLN A 654 -18.78 42.28 -26.66
N ASN A 655 -18.31 43.48 -26.35
CA ASN A 655 -16.93 43.89 -26.60
C ASN A 655 -16.01 43.26 -25.55
N VAL A 656 -15.01 42.49 -25.99
CA VAL A 656 -14.07 41.75 -25.12
C VAL A 656 -12.64 42.29 -25.24
N SER A 657 -12.49 43.60 -25.43
CA SER A 657 -11.19 44.27 -25.54
C SER A 657 -10.27 43.56 -26.54
N LEU A 658 -9.02 43.24 -26.18
CA LEU A 658 -8.07 42.56 -27.05
C LEU A 658 -7.95 41.06 -26.76
N GLU A 659 -8.87 40.49 -25.97
CA GLU A 659 -8.81 39.08 -25.61
C GLU A 659 -8.98 38.17 -26.84
N THR A 660 -8.19 37.10 -26.88
CA THR A 660 -8.22 36.07 -27.93
C THR A 660 -9.07 34.86 -27.54
N SER A 661 -9.76 34.94 -26.41
CA SER A 661 -10.69 33.95 -25.89
C SER A 661 -11.89 34.65 -25.24
N ALA A 662 -13.02 33.94 -25.16
CA ALA A 662 -14.09 34.24 -24.24
C ALA A 662 -14.92 32.98 -23.97
N SER A 663 -15.23 32.73 -22.70
CA SER A 663 -16.14 31.67 -22.27
C SER A 663 -17.58 32.18 -22.22
N THR A 664 -18.53 31.25 -22.31
CA THR A 664 -19.88 31.44 -21.74
C THR A 664 -20.30 30.16 -21.05
N ASP A 665 -20.97 30.33 -19.93
CA ASP A 665 -21.45 29.25 -19.08
C ASP A 665 -22.94 29.01 -19.30
N ASN A 666 -23.46 27.93 -18.72
CA ASN A 666 -24.90 27.61 -18.72
C ASN A 666 -25.51 27.47 -20.13
N LEU A 667 -24.73 27.08 -21.15
CA LEU A 667 -25.29 26.61 -22.42
C LEU A 667 -26.10 25.32 -22.20
N ALA A 668 -27.26 25.24 -22.83
CA ALA A 668 -28.11 24.06 -22.77
C ALA A 668 -27.55 22.94 -23.66
N ALA A 669 -27.96 21.68 -23.43
CA ALA A 669 -27.62 20.61 -24.38
C ALA A 669 -28.33 20.84 -25.74
N GLY A 670 -27.57 20.86 -26.84
CA GLY A 670 -28.07 21.17 -28.19
C GLY A 670 -27.04 21.80 -29.14
N GLU A 671 -27.50 22.18 -30.34
CA GLU A 671 -26.72 22.93 -31.32
C GLU A 671 -26.61 24.41 -30.93
N HIS A 672 -25.41 24.99 -31.05
CA HIS A 672 -25.11 26.40 -30.76
C HIS A 672 -24.34 27.07 -31.91
N GLU A 673 -24.55 28.37 -32.10
CA GLU A 673 -23.76 29.24 -33.00
C GLU A 673 -23.09 30.35 -32.19
N VAL A 674 -21.77 30.52 -32.34
CA VAL A 674 -21.06 31.70 -31.83
C VAL A 674 -20.50 32.53 -32.98
N ALA A 675 -20.64 33.85 -32.86
CA ALA A 675 -20.11 34.83 -33.80
C ALA A 675 -19.02 35.68 -33.12
N VAL A 676 -17.82 35.67 -33.70
CA VAL A 676 -16.69 36.51 -33.29
C VAL A 676 -16.45 37.58 -34.34
N ARG A 677 -16.27 38.82 -33.92
CA ARG A 677 -15.77 39.94 -34.73
C ARG A 677 -14.41 40.39 -34.25
N ALA A 678 -13.60 40.83 -35.21
CA ALA A 678 -12.30 41.44 -34.97
C ALA A 678 -12.27 42.80 -35.67
N TYR A 679 -11.81 43.83 -34.96
CA TYR A 679 -11.65 45.20 -35.45
C TYR A 679 -10.20 45.64 -35.33
N ASP A 680 -9.64 46.24 -36.39
CA ASP A 680 -8.33 46.89 -36.36
C ASP A 680 -8.39 48.33 -35.82
N ARG A 681 -7.21 48.95 -35.63
CA ARG A 681 -7.03 50.33 -35.13
C ARG A 681 -7.40 51.42 -36.13
N ALA A 682 -7.63 51.11 -37.40
CA ALA A 682 -8.18 52.03 -38.39
C ALA A 682 -9.72 51.96 -38.48
N GLY A 683 -10.33 50.90 -37.93
CA GLY A 683 -11.76 50.68 -37.83
C GLY A 683 -12.37 49.81 -38.93
N ASN A 684 -11.59 49.01 -39.64
CA ASN A 684 -12.16 47.93 -40.46
C ASN A 684 -12.54 46.75 -39.56
N MET A 685 -13.31 45.80 -40.10
CA MET A 685 -13.90 44.71 -39.33
C MET A 685 -14.13 43.46 -40.17
N VAL A 686 -13.90 42.30 -39.56
CA VAL A 686 -14.30 40.99 -40.08
C VAL A 686 -15.15 40.25 -39.04
N GLN A 687 -16.04 39.37 -39.51
CA GLN A 687 -16.76 38.41 -38.66
C GLN A 687 -16.43 36.97 -39.08
N ARG A 688 -16.43 36.06 -38.11
CA ARG A 688 -16.49 34.59 -38.28
C ARG A 688 -17.61 34.05 -37.40
N ASN A 689 -18.20 32.94 -37.83
CA ASN A 689 -19.11 32.15 -37.02
C ASN A 689 -18.56 30.72 -36.94
N VAL A 690 -18.78 30.03 -35.83
CA VAL A 690 -18.61 28.57 -35.73
C VAL A 690 -19.82 27.96 -35.05
N ASN A 691 -20.22 26.78 -35.55
CA ASN A 691 -21.26 25.97 -34.96
C ASN A 691 -20.63 24.81 -34.19
N PHE A 692 -21.23 24.45 -33.07
CA PHE A 692 -20.84 23.30 -32.25
C PHE A 692 -22.08 22.71 -31.59
N SER A 693 -21.93 21.65 -30.80
CA SER A 693 -23.02 21.12 -29.97
C SER A 693 -22.55 20.85 -28.55
N VAL A 694 -23.37 21.20 -27.57
CA VAL A 694 -23.14 20.93 -26.15
C VAL A 694 -23.86 19.64 -25.77
N ASP A 695 -23.14 18.75 -25.09
CA ASP A 695 -23.72 17.57 -24.47
C ASP A 695 -22.98 17.25 -23.16
N VAL A 696 -23.66 17.42 -22.04
CA VAL A 696 -23.12 17.15 -20.69
C VAL A 696 -23.57 15.78 -20.14
N SER A 697 -24.19 14.97 -21.00
CA SER A 697 -24.82 13.71 -20.60
C SER A 697 -23.78 12.60 -20.51
N ARG A 698 -23.36 12.24 -19.30
CA ARG A 698 -22.54 11.03 -19.12
C ARG A 698 -23.38 9.78 -19.46
N PRO A 699 -22.83 8.81 -20.23
CA PRO A 699 -23.51 7.53 -20.45
C PRO A 699 -23.84 6.83 -19.13
N ILE A 700 -24.93 6.08 -19.07
CA ILE A 700 -25.28 5.25 -17.90
C ILE A 700 -24.94 3.80 -18.21
N VAL A 701 -23.94 3.25 -17.51
CA VAL A 701 -23.49 1.86 -17.66
C VAL A 701 -24.03 1.01 -16.51
N THR A 702 -24.88 0.02 -16.81
CA THR A 702 -25.29 -1.03 -15.87
C THR A 702 -24.55 -2.32 -16.19
N LEU A 703 -23.83 -2.88 -15.22
CA LEU A 703 -22.98 -4.07 -15.40
C LEU A 703 -23.50 -5.25 -14.57
N LEU A 704 -23.52 -6.44 -15.16
CA LEU A 704 -23.85 -7.72 -14.54
C LEU A 704 -22.73 -8.77 -14.83
N PRO A 705 -22.44 -9.70 -13.90
CA PRO A 705 -23.01 -9.85 -12.56
C PRO A 705 -22.68 -8.63 -11.67
N PRO A 706 -23.52 -8.28 -10.68
CA PRO A 706 -23.34 -7.09 -9.85
C PRO A 706 -22.07 -7.18 -8.99
N HIS A 707 -21.65 -6.05 -8.41
CA HIS A 707 -20.56 -6.04 -7.42
C HIS A 707 -20.88 -7.01 -6.27
N GLY A 708 -19.87 -7.73 -5.76
CA GLY A 708 -20.02 -8.72 -4.70
C GLY A 708 -20.72 -10.02 -5.14
N ALA A 709 -21.10 -10.16 -6.41
CA ALA A 709 -21.67 -11.41 -6.91
C ALA A 709 -20.63 -12.54 -6.87
N VAL A 710 -21.08 -13.71 -6.41
CA VAL A 710 -20.26 -14.92 -6.37
C VAL A 710 -20.95 -16.04 -7.13
N LEU A 711 -20.15 -16.85 -7.84
CA LEU A 711 -20.62 -17.68 -8.95
C LEU A 711 -20.03 -19.09 -8.86
N GLY A 712 -20.90 -20.10 -8.84
CA GLY A 712 -20.55 -21.52 -8.68
C GLY A 712 -19.89 -22.20 -9.89
N GLU A 713 -19.52 -21.46 -10.93
CA GLU A 713 -19.17 -21.99 -12.26
C GLU A 713 -18.06 -21.14 -12.89
N GLU A 714 -17.01 -21.77 -13.43
CA GLU A 714 -15.91 -21.09 -14.14
C GLU A 714 -16.40 -20.24 -15.33
N THR A 715 -17.54 -20.60 -15.95
CA THR A 715 -18.07 -19.92 -17.14
C THR A 715 -19.02 -18.78 -16.75
N VAL A 716 -18.44 -17.61 -16.50
CA VAL A 716 -19.18 -16.40 -16.12
C VAL A 716 -19.81 -15.74 -17.34
N SER A 717 -21.09 -15.36 -17.23
CA SER A 717 -21.78 -14.54 -18.24
C SER A 717 -21.76 -13.07 -17.81
N ILE A 718 -21.11 -12.23 -18.61
CA ILE A 718 -20.96 -10.80 -18.37
C ILE A 718 -21.93 -10.08 -19.32
N GLU A 719 -22.77 -9.21 -18.76
CA GLU A 719 -23.73 -8.41 -19.51
C GLU A 719 -23.57 -6.94 -19.13
N ALA A 720 -23.64 -6.04 -20.10
CA ALA A 720 -23.75 -4.62 -19.81
C ALA A 720 -24.82 -3.96 -20.67
N ARG A 721 -25.49 -2.98 -20.07
CA ARG A 721 -26.40 -2.06 -20.72
C ARG A 721 -25.80 -0.68 -20.69
N ILE A 722 -25.80 0.01 -21.82
CA ILE A 722 -25.37 1.40 -21.94
C ILE A 722 -26.57 2.22 -22.40
N VAL A 723 -26.88 3.29 -21.67
CA VAL A 723 -27.88 4.28 -22.06
C VAL A 723 -27.14 5.58 -22.32
N GLU A 724 -27.13 5.99 -23.58
CA GLU A 724 -26.48 7.18 -24.11
C GLU A 724 -27.56 8.15 -24.63
N VAL A 725 -27.40 9.46 -24.35
CA VAL A 725 -28.43 10.47 -24.62
C VAL A 725 -27.80 11.81 -24.99
N GLY A 726 -27.71 12.10 -26.29
CA GLY A 726 -27.21 13.39 -26.78
C GLY A 726 -26.43 13.18 -28.07
N SER A 727 -25.11 13.07 -27.97
CA SER A 727 -24.18 12.80 -29.08
C SER A 727 -24.58 11.57 -29.90
N GLY A 728 -25.18 10.57 -29.26
CA GLY A 728 -25.81 9.42 -29.92
C GLY A 728 -24.83 8.41 -30.51
N THR A 729 -23.56 8.50 -30.13
CA THR A 729 -22.50 7.54 -30.45
C THR A 729 -21.65 7.29 -29.23
N HIS A 730 -21.17 6.07 -29.04
CA HIS A 730 -20.32 5.73 -27.89
C HIS A 730 -19.40 4.55 -28.19
N ASN A 731 -18.33 4.39 -27.42
CA ASN A 731 -17.38 3.29 -27.58
C ASN A 731 -16.98 2.67 -26.23
N ASP A 732 -17.37 1.42 -26.04
CA ASP A 732 -17.24 0.68 -24.79
C ASP A 732 -15.97 -0.17 -24.77
N THR A 733 -15.16 -0.05 -23.73
CA THR A 733 -13.99 -0.91 -23.48
C THR A 733 -14.22 -1.75 -22.23
N ILE A 734 -14.19 -3.08 -22.38
CA ILE A 734 -14.40 -4.02 -21.28
C ILE A 734 -13.07 -4.67 -20.93
N ARG A 735 -12.66 -4.50 -19.68
CA ARG A 735 -11.48 -5.13 -19.10
C ARG A 735 -11.90 -6.18 -18.07
N ILE A 736 -11.11 -7.24 -17.99
CA ILE A 736 -11.14 -8.19 -16.87
C ILE A 736 -9.71 -8.31 -16.37
N ASP A 737 -9.50 -8.09 -15.06
CA ASP A 737 -8.19 -8.10 -14.41
C ASP A 737 -7.17 -7.20 -15.15
N GLY A 738 -7.61 -5.98 -15.49
CA GLY A 738 -6.85 -4.98 -16.25
C GLY A 738 -6.69 -5.27 -17.76
N ARG A 739 -7.05 -6.46 -18.26
CA ARG A 739 -6.87 -6.85 -19.67
C ARG A 739 -8.13 -6.58 -20.49
N THR A 740 -8.02 -5.83 -21.58
CA THR A 740 -9.14 -5.62 -22.51
C THR A 740 -9.57 -6.93 -23.19
N VAL A 741 -10.82 -7.35 -22.96
CA VAL A 741 -11.42 -8.59 -23.50
C VAL A 741 -12.38 -8.30 -24.66
N ARG A 742 -13.08 -7.15 -24.62
CA ARG A 742 -14.01 -6.69 -25.65
C ARG A 742 -13.89 -5.18 -25.85
N ILE A 743 -14.21 -4.75 -27.06
CA ILE A 743 -14.55 -3.37 -27.40
C ILE A 743 -15.85 -3.45 -28.21
N TYR A 744 -16.81 -2.57 -27.91
CA TYR A 744 -18.03 -2.35 -28.70
C TYR A 744 -18.13 -0.87 -29.09
N SER A 745 -18.92 -0.57 -30.11
CA SER A 745 -19.21 0.80 -30.53
C SER A 745 -20.70 0.91 -30.84
N ASN A 746 -21.36 1.94 -30.31
CA ASN A 746 -22.80 2.21 -30.41
C ASN A 746 -23.68 1.02 -29.98
N ALA A 747 -23.29 0.31 -28.92
CA ALA A 747 -24.01 -0.86 -28.39
C ALA A 747 -24.81 -0.49 -27.13
N GLU A 748 -26.15 -0.39 -27.24
CA GLU A 748 -27.04 -0.19 -26.09
C GLU A 748 -27.02 -1.38 -25.09
N TRP A 749 -26.63 -2.56 -25.57
CA TRP A 749 -26.58 -3.81 -24.82
C TRP A 749 -25.56 -4.78 -25.40
N PHE A 750 -24.78 -5.44 -24.56
CA PHE A 750 -24.03 -6.63 -24.92
C PHE A 750 -24.06 -7.70 -23.80
N THR A 751 -23.89 -8.95 -24.22
CA THR A 751 -23.75 -10.10 -23.33
C THR A 751 -22.72 -11.06 -23.94
N PHE A 752 -21.79 -11.56 -23.13
CA PHE A 752 -20.81 -12.58 -23.52
C PHE A 752 -20.37 -13.43 -22.34
N SER A 753 -20.13 -14.71 -22.57
CA SER A 753 -19.54 -15.59 -21.56
C SER A 753 -18.02 -15.67 -21.71
N THR A 754 -17.32 -15.83 -20.60
CA THR A 754 -15.87 -16.10 -20.54
C THR A 754 -15.58 -17.13 -19.46
N ALA A 755 -14.51 -17.91 -19.64
CA ALA A 755 -13.97 -18.72 -18.55
C ALA A 755 -13.11 -17.81 -17.66
N LEU A 756 -13.37 -17.84 -16.35
CA LEU A 756 -12.58 -17.24 -15.29
C LEU A 756 -12.04 -18.36 -14.38
N THR A 757 -11.02 -18.04 -13.60
CA THR A 757 -10.39 -18.98 -12.66
C THR A 757 -11.04 -18.88 -11.28
N GLU A 758 -10.75 -19.84 -10.40
CA GLU A 758 -11.14 -19.74 -8.99
C GLU A 758 -10.57 -18.46 -8.33
N GLY A 759 -11.40 -17.76 -7.55
CA GLY A 759 -11.01 -16.57 -6.79
C GLY A 759 -11.65 -15.26 -7.28
N MET A 760 -11.06 -14.14 -6.87
CA MET A 760 -11.59 -12.80 -7.13
C MET A 760 -11.19 -12.29 -8.52
N HIS A 761 -12.15 -11.71 -9.24
CA HIS A 761 -11.97 -11.12 -10.57
C HIS A 761 -12.59 -9.71 -10.62
N VAL A 762 -11.93 -8.79 -11.34
CA VAL A 762 -12.38 -7.39 -11.47
C VAL A 762 -12.84 -7.15 -12.91
N ILE A 763 -14.12 -6.83 -13.09
CA ILE A 763 -14.70 -6.48 -14.40
C ILE A 763 -14.90 -4.97 -14.47
N ASN A 764 -14.20 -4.29 -15.38
CA ASN A 764 -14.40 -2.87 -15.64
C ASN A 764 -15.04 -2.66 -17.01
N VAL A 765 -16.02 -1.77 -17.10
CA VAL A 765 -16.52 -1.21 -18.37
C VAL A 765 -16.28 0.29 -18.37
N THR A 766 -15.56 0.79 -19.37
CA THR A 766 -15.45 2.22 -19.67
C THR A 766 -16.28 2.51 -20.91
N SER A 767 -17.30 3.36 -20.80
CA SER A 767 -17.99 3.93 -21.96
C SER A 767 -17.54 5.38 -22.17
N VAL A 768 -17.38 5.78 -23.43
CA VAL A 768 -17.05 7.15 -23.85
C VAL A 768 -17.97 7.52 -24.99
N ASP A 769 -18.67 8.64 -24.91
CA ASP A 769 -19.63 9.09 -25.93
C ASP A 769 -18.94 9.82 -27.12
N GLY A 770 -19.73 10.52 -27.95
CA GLY A 770 -19.25 11.33 -29.07
C GLY A 770 -18.75 12.73 -28.69
N ALA A 771 -19.09 13.22 -27.49
CA ALA A 771 -18.59 14.48 -26.93
C ALA A 771 -17.28 14.30 -26.13
N GLY A 772 -16.99 13.07 -25.70
CA GLY A 772 -15.90 12.73 -24.78
C GLY A 772 -16.34 12.53 -23.33
N ASN A 773 -17.63 12.64 -23.00
CA ASN A 773 -18.17 12.28 -21.69
C ASN A 773 -17.87 10.82 -21.38
N ARG A 774 -17.56 10.52 -20.12
CA ARG A 774 -17.12 9.18 -19.70
C ARG A 774 -17.98 8.62 -18.59
N ALA A 775 -18.15 7.31 -18.67
CA ALA A 775 -18.85 6.52 -17.68
C ALA A 775 -18.04 5.27 -17.36
N TYR A 776 -18.03 4.89 -16.09
CA TYR A 776 -17.27 3.77 -15.57
C TYR A 776 -18.19 2.88 -14.73
N ALA A 777 -18.12 1.58 -14.95
CA ALA A 777 -18.71 0.57 -14.06
C ALA A 777 -17.61 -0.42 -13.67
N SER A 778 -17.55 -0.79 -12.39
CA SER A 778 -16.49 -1.65 -11.84
C SER A 778 -17.09 -2.65 -10.85
N ASN A 779 -17.28 -3.89 -11.31
CA ASN A 779 -17.85 -4.94 -10.48
C ASN A 779 -16.75 -5.93 -10.11
N VAL A 780 -16.48 -6.06 -8.81
CA VAL A 780 -15.69 -7.16 -8.26
C VAL A 780 -16.62 -8.36 -8.11
N ILE A 781 -16.20 -9.52 -8.60
CA ILE A 781 -16.92 -10.80 -8.47
C ILE A 781 -15.97 -11.87 -7.94
N ILE A 782 -16.54 -12.96 -7.40
CA ILE A 782 -15.76 -14.13 -6.98
C ILE A 782 -16.28 -15.37 -7.72
N VAL A 783 -15.37 -16.24 -8.13
CA VAL A 783 -15.65 -17.55 -8.73
C VAL A 783 -15.27 -18.64 -7.74
N ASP A 784 -16.21 -19.56 -7.54
CA ASP A 784 -16.32 -20.51 -6.42
C ASP A 784 -16.81 -21.85 -6.98
N SER A 785 -15.97 -22.47 -7.80
CA SER A 785 -16.26 -23.67 -8.62
C SER A 785 -15.71 -24.97 -8.01
N THR A 786 -15.02 -24.89 -6.88
CA THR A 786 -14.39 -26.04 -6.20
C THR A 786 -15.15 -26.44 -4.93
N PRO A 787 -15.16 -27.73 -4.55
CA PRO A 787 -15.78 -28.18 -3.30
C PRO A 787 -14.85 -27.97 -2.09
N PRO A 788 -15.42 -27.82 -0.87
CA PRO A 788 -14.64 -27.59 0.35
C PRO A 788 -13.53 -28.62 0.57
N GLU A 789 -12.34 -28.19 0.96
CA GLU A 789 -11.32 -29.10 1.49
C GLU A 789 -11.74 -29.56 2.89
N LEU A 790 -11.71 -30.88 3.13
CA LEU A 790 -12.18 -31.50 4.36
C LEU A 790 -11.22 -32.64 4.75
N SER A 791 -10.77 -32.65 6.00
CA SER A 791 -9.98 -33.73 6.57
C SER A 791 -10.46 -34.12 7.97
N ILE A 792 -10.34 -35.41 8.31
CA ILE A 792 -10.51 -35.87 9.69
C ILE A 792 -9.11 -35.94 10.31
N THR A 793 -8.91 -35.27 11.44
CA THR A 793 -7.61 -35.16 12.14
C THR A 793 -7.52 -36.13 13.32
N ALA A 794 -8.63 -36.36 14.06
CA ALA A 794 -8.68 -37.34 15.14
C ALA A 794 -9.99 -38.18 15.13
N PRO A 795 -9.97 -39.45 15.56
CA PRO A 795 -8.80 -40.27 15.90
C PRO A 795 -7.94 -40.60 14.66
N GLU A 796 -6.84 -41.34 14.79
CA GLU A 796 -6.07 -41.83 13.63
C GLU A 796 -6.77 -43.01 12.92
N GLU A 797 -6.53 -43.16 11.62
CA GLU A 797 -7.13 -44.22 10.79
C GLU A 797 -6.67 -45.62 11.22
N GLY A 798 -7.64 -46.48 11.54
CA GLY A 798 -7.41 -47.82 12.08
C GLY A 798 -6.96 -47.87 13.55
N SER A 799 -6.93 -46.73 14.26
CA SER A 799 -6.51 -46.70 15.67
C SER A 799 -7.51 -47.35 16.62
N ALA A 800 -7.01 -47.95 17.71
CA ALA A 800 -7.81 -48.53 18.78
C ALA A 800 -7.86 -47.60 19.99
N GLN A 801 -9.06 -47.40 20.54
CA GLN A 801 -9.32 -46.43 21.60
C GLN A 801 -9.76 -47.13 22.89
N HIS A 802 -9.00 -46.94 23.98
CA HIS A 802 -9.19 -47.65 25.24
C HIS A 802 -10.37 -47.15 26.13
N GLN A 803 -11.25 -46.30 25.58
CA GLN A 803 -12.39 -45.67 26.23
C GLN A 803 -13.56 -45.54 25.24
N GLY A 804 -14.80 -45.68 25.72
CA GLY A 804 -16.01 -45.42 24.93
C GLY A 804 -16.36 -43.93 24.78
N ASP A 805 -15.62 -43.05 25.47
CA ASP A 805 -15.73 -41.60 25.34
C ASP A 805 -14.49 -41.09 24.59
N ILE A 806 -14.66 -40.63 23.34
CA ILE A 806 -13.56 -40.22 22.45
C ILE A 806 -13.81 -38.85 21.83
N TYR A 807 -12.73 -38.08 21.63
CA TYR A 807 -12.78 -36.87 20.83
C TYR A 807 -12.54 -37.20 19.36
N VAL A 808 -13.47 -36.79 18.51
CA VAL A 808 -13.32 -36.74 17.06
C VAL A 808 -13.02 -35.30 16.67
N ALA A 809 -12.09 -35.09 15.73
CA ALA A 809 -11.69 -33.76 15.27
C ALA A 809 -11.45 -33.76 13.75
N TRP A 810 -11.63 -32.59 13.15
CA TRP A 810 -11.58 -32.39 11.72
C TRP A 810 -11.24 -30.94 11.37
N GLU A 811 -10.70 -30.75 10.19
CA GLU A 811 -10.43 -29.44 9.60
C GLU A 811 -11.24 -29.33 8.31
N VAL A 812 -11.83 -28.16 8.08
CA VAL A 812 -12.56 -27.85 6.86
C VAL A 812 -12.23 -26.42 6.44
N SER A 813 -11.93 -26.23 5.16
CA SER A 813 -11.52 -24.95 4.59
C SER A 813 -12.06 -24.81 3.18
N ASP A 814 -12.31 -23.57 2.79
CA ASP A 814 -13.03 -23.20 1.59
C ASP A 814 -12.57 -21.79 1.20
N ASN A 815 -12.52 -21.50 -0.10
CA ASN A 815 -12.17 -20.17 -0.61
C ASN A 815 -13.25 -19.12 -0.32
N VAL A 816 -14.47 -19.55 0.06
CA VAL A 816 -15.62 -18.66 0.20
C VAL A 816 -16.44 -18.92 1.47
N SER A 817 -17.16 -20.05 1.58
CA SER A 817 -18.02 -20.40 2.73
C SER A 817 -18.59 -21.82 2.67
N VAL A 818 -18.20 -22.66 3.64
CA VAL A 818 -18.91 -23.91 3.97
C VAL A 818 -20.21 -23.59 4.70
N ILE A 819 -21.34 -23.60 3.99
CA ILE A 819 -22.66 -23.28 4.60
C ILE A 819 -23.24 -24.44 5.42
N SER A 820 -22.79 -25.67 5.17
CA SER A 820 -23.24 -26.82 5.96
C SER A 820 -22.18 -27.91 6.10
N MET A 821 -22.13 -28.48 7.30
CA MET A 821 -21.30 -29.63 7.62
C MET A 821 -22.11 -30.62 8.44
N GLU A 822 -22.03 -31.90 8.09
CA GLU A 822 -22.78 -32.98 8.72
C GLU A 822 -21.88 -34.16 9.04
N ARG A 823 -22.14 -34.82 10.17
CA ARG A 823 -21.55 -36.12 10.52
C ARG A 823 -22.58 -37.23 10.44
N SER A 824 -22.16 -38.40 9.97
CA SER A 824 -22.84 -39.68 10.15
C SER A 824 -21.91 -40.60 10.94
N PHE A 825 -22.46 -41.38 11.86
CA PHE A 825 -21.71 -42.29 12.71
C PHE A 825 -22.31 -43.69 12.61
N ASP A 826 -21.48 -44.68 12.28
CA ASP A 826 -21.88 -46.08 12.03
C ASP A 826 -23.04 -46.26 11.03
N GLY A 827 -23.15 -45.36 10.05
CA GLY A 827 -24.27 -45.32 9.10
C GLY A 827 -25.61 -44.87 9.69
N GLY A 828 -25.58 -44.25 10.88
CA GLY A 828 -26.73 -43.61 11.53
C GLY A 828 -27.22 -42.34 10.82
N PRO A 829 -28.15 -41.59 11.44
CA PRO A 829 -28.66 -40.35 10.86
C PRO A 829 -27.56 -39.28 10.78
N TRP A 830 -27.64 -38.45 9.74
CA TRP A 830 -26.79 -37.25 9.63
C TRP A 830 -27.14 -36.25 10.73
N VAL A 831 -26.11 -35.66 11.34
CA VAL A 831 -26.19 -34.66 12.41
C VAL A 831 -25.39 -33.43 11.99
N ASN A 832 -26.03 -32.25 12.03
CA ASN A 832 -25.38 -30.98 11.70
C ASN A 832 -24.25 -30.67 12.73
N VAL A 833 -23.06 -30.38 12.20
CA VAL A 833 -21.84 -30.01 12.94
C VAL A 833 -21.17 -28.75 12.38
N THR A 834 -21.89 -27.96 11.56
CA THR A 834 -21.43 -26.68 11.01
C THR A 834 -20.88 -25.77 12.11
N GLY A 835 -19.73 -25.14 11.87
CA GLY A 835 -19.04 -24.28 12.84
C GLY A 835 -18.29 -25.00 13.97
N LYS A 836 -18.26 -26.35 13.99
CA LYS A 836 -17.37 -27.14 14.87
C LYS A 836 -16.14 -27.62 14.10
N SER A 837 -15.02 -27.75 14.80
CA SER A 837 -13.83 -28.52 14.38
C SER A 837 -13.62 -29.81 15.18
N TYR A 838 -14.44 -30.06 16.21
CA TYR A 838 -14.38 -31.29 17.01
C TYR A 838 -15.72 -31.59 17.71
N GLU A 839 -15.88 -32.84 18.16
CA GLU A 839 -16.98 -33.27 19.02
C GLU A 839 -16.52 -34.41 19.96
N LEU A 840 -17.16 -34.53 21.12
CA LEU A 840 -17.02 -35.69 22.01
C LEU A 840 -18.12 -36.70 21.67
N LEU A 841 -17.75 -37.91 21.29
CA LEU A 841 -18.66 -39.05 21.17
C LEU A 841 -18.58 -39.86 22.47
N ASN A 842 -19.70 -39.98 23.19
CA ASN A 842 -19.76 -40.65 24.49
C ASN A 842 -20.39 -42.05 24.41
N SER A 843 -19.99 -42.94 25.33
CA SER A 843 -20.59 -44.26 25.57
C SER A 843 -20.63 -45.18 24.35
N LEU A 844 -19.63 -45.07 23.48
CA LEU A 844 -19.38 -46.04 22.41
C LEU A 844 -19.09 -47.42 23.02
N ILE A 845 -19.52 -48.46 22.31
CA ILE A 845 -19.38 -49.87 22.70
C ILE A 845 -18.14 -50.48 22.07
N ASP A 846 -17.61 -51.57 22.62
CA ASP A 846 -16.46 -52.27 22.01
C ASP A 846 -16.81 -52.80 20.60
N GLY A 847 -16.00 -52.46 19.59
CA GLY A 847 -16.27 -52.79 18.18
C GLY A 847 -15.46 -51.99 17.17
N GLU A 848 -15.71 -52.24 15.88
CA GLU A 848 -15.29 -51.39 14.76
C GLU A 848 -16.32 -50.27 14.53
N HIS A 849 -15.83 -49.05 14.30
CA HIS A 849 -16.66 -47.85 14.11
C HIS A 849 -16.25 -47.07 12.86
N ASN A 850 -17.17 -46.28 12.33
CA ASN A 850 -16.87 -45.29 11.30
C ASN A 850 -17.50 -43.92 11.59
N LEU A 851 -16.67 -42.88 11.45
CA LEU A 851 -17.11 -41.49 11.33
C LEU A 851 -17.10 -41.12 9.84
N THR A 852 -18.25 -40.73 9.31
CA THR A 852 -18.34 -40.08 7.99
C THR A 852 -18.63 -38.59 8.21
N LEU A 853 -17.85 -37.72 7.58
CA LEU A 853 -18.14 -36.28 7.50
C LEU A 853 -18.50 -35.89 6.07
N ARG A 854 -19.43 -34.96 5.94
CA ARG A 854 -19.81 -34.28 4.70
C ARG A 854 -19.71 -32.77 4.92
N ALA A 855 -19.04 -32.06 4.02
CA ALA A 855 -19.05 -30.61 3.92
C ALA A 855 -19.70 -30.19 2.59
N THR A 856 -20.38 -29.04 2.59
CA THR A 856 -21.05 -28.50 1.41
C THR A 856 -20.99 -26.98 1.42
N ASP A 857 -20.47 -26.41 0.33
CA ASP A 857 -20.39 -24.96 0.06
C ASP A 857 -21.77 -24.37 -0.31
N ARG A 858 -21.80 -23.06 -0.60
CA ARG A 858 -23.03 -22.34 -0.94
C ARG A 858 -23.63 -22.65 -2.32
N PHE A 859 -22.87 -23.22 -3.25
CA PHE A 859 -23.35 -23.63 -4.58
C PHE A 859 -23.79 -25.09 -4.61
N GLY A 860 -23.40 -25.86 -3.60
CA GLY A 860 -23.83 -27.23 -3.37
C GLY A 860 -22.81 -28.28 -3.85
N HIS A 861 -21.54 -27.92 -4.06
CA HIS A 861 -20.50 -28.93 -4.24
C HIS A 861 -20.21 -29.60 -2.88
N VAL A 862 -19.77 -30.86 -2.93
CA VAL A 862 -19.77 -31.74 -1.75
C VAL A 862 -18.49 -32.54 -1.64
N THR A 863 -17.78 -32.35 -0.53
CA THR A 863 -16.70 -33.25 -0.10
C THR A 863 -17.21 -34.19 0.99
N THR A 864 -16.81 -35.47 0.93
CA THR A 864 -17.20 -36.48 1.94
C THR A 864 -16.00 -37.36 2.28
N VAL A 865 -15.72 -37.51 3.57
CA VAL A 865 -14.57 -38.25 4.11
C VAL A 865 -15.06 -39.29 5.11
N VAL A 866 -14.46 -40.47 5.12
CA VAL A 866 -14.72 -41.53 6.09
C VAL A 866 -13.44 -41.81 6.89
N ARG A 867 -13.58 -42.06 8.19
CA ARG A 867 -12.51 -42.47 9.10
C ARG A 867 -12.95 -43.72 9.87
N TYR A 868 -12.11 -44.75 9.88
CA TYR A 868 -12.34 -45.97 10.65
C TYR A 868 -11.46 -46.02 11.90
N PHE A 869 -12.01 -46.55 13.00
CA PHE A 869 -11.29 -46.78 14.25
C PHE A 869 -11.99 -47.90 15.05
N THR A 870 -11.40 -48.35 16.15
CA THR A 870 -12.01 -49.34 17.04
C THR A 870 -12.08 -48.85 18.49
N ILE A 871 -13.05 -49.39 19.24
CA ILE A 871 -13.21 -49.17 20.68
C ILE A 871 -12.91 -50.49 21.40
N ASP A 872 -12.09 -50.44 22.45
CA ASP A 872 -11.78 -51.58 23.31
C ASP A 872 -11.75 -51.13 24.78
N THR A 873 -12.84 -51.36 25.51
CA THR A 873 -12.95 -50.97 26.92
C THR A 873 -12.70 -52.13 27.89
N THR A 874 -12.67 -53.37 27.40
CA THR A 874 -12.40 -54.57 28.21
C THR A 874 -10.98 -54.60 28.78
N LEU A 875 -10.83 -55.06 30.03
CA LEU A 875 -9.52 -55.21 30.66
C LEU A 875 -8.83 -56.50 30.18
N PRO A 876 -7.56 -56.45 29.73
CA PRO A 876 -6.77 -57.66 29.53
C PRO A 876 -6.51 -58.37 30.87
N TYR A 877 -6.70 -59.68 30.91
CA TYR A 877 -6.40 -60.52 32.08
C TYR A 877 -5.41 -61.63 31.74
N ALA A 878 -4.73 -62.16 32.76
CA ALA A 878 -3.73 -63.23 32.62
C ALA A 878 -4.10 -64.46 33.45
N PHE A 879 -3.65 -65.63 33.00
CA PHE A 879 -3.89 -66.92 33.65
C PHE A 879 -2.76 -67.91 33.38
N MET A 880 -2.65 -68.94 34.22
CA MET A 880 -1.74 -70.09 34.02
C MET A 880 -2.57 -71.31 33.60
N LEU A 881 -2.00 -72.20 32.77
CA LEU A 881 -2.65 -73.44 32.37
C LEU A 881 -2.63 -74.50 33.48
N GLU A 882 -1.60 -74.48 34.33
CA GLU A 882 -1.41 -75.34 35.49
C GLU A 882 -0.98 -74.45 36.66
N ASN A 883 -1.64 -74.55 37.81
CA ASN A 883 -1.40 -73.71 39.00
C ASN A 883 -1.12 -74.51 40.28
N GLU A 884 -1.39 -75.82 40.30
CA GLU A 884 -1.11 -76.72 41.41
C GLU A 884 -0.15 -77.82 40.95
N ASN A 885 0.82 -78.19 41.80
CA ASN A 885 1.79 -79.26 41.57
C ASN A 885 2.82 -78.98 40.45
N LEU A 886 3.22 -77.71 40.26
CA LEU A 886 4.23 -77.38 39.25
C LEU A 886 5.63 -77.97 39.60
N PRO A 887 6.40 -78.45 38.60
CA PRO A 887 7.76 -78.96 38.83
C PRO A 887 8.73 -77.87 39.28
N LEU A 888 9.69 -78.22 40.15
CA LEU A 888 10.59 -77.30 40.89
C LEU A 888 11.47 -76.38 40.03
N SER A 889 11.56 -76.60 38.71
CA SER A 889 12.41 -75.83 37.80
C SER A 889 11.84 -75.68 36.38
N SER A 890 10.56 -76.03 36.16
CA SER A 890 9.94 -75.88 34.84
C SER A 890 9.59 -74.41 34.56
N PRO A 891 9.77 -73.91 33.32
CA PRO A 891 9.22 -72.64 32.88
C PRO A 891 7.69 -72.61 33.02
N ILE A 892 7.17 -71.51 33.59
CA ILE A 892 5.75 -71.30 33.85
C ILE A 892 5.17 -70.47 32.70
N LEU A 893 4.19 -71.01 32.00
CA LEU A 893 3.51 -70.32 30.90
C LEU A 893 2.31 -69.54 31.42
N VAL A 894 2.42 -68.21 31.38
CA VAL A 894 1.31 -67.29 31.62
C VAL A 894 0.74 -66.88 30.25
N LYS A 895 -0.57 -67.04 30.08
CA LYS A 895 -1.31 -66.57 28.90
C LYS A 895 -2.08 -65.30 29.22
N PHE A 896 -2.22 -64.41 28.26
CA PHE A 896 -3.13 -63.27 28.34
C PHE A 896 -4.44 -63.55 27.58
N SER A 897 -5.49 -62.77 27.88
CA SER A 897 -6.79 -62.83 27.20
C SER A 897 -6.81 -62.10 25.85
N LYS A 898 -5.79 -61.28 25.58
CA LYS A 898 -5.62 -60.43 24.39
C LYS A 898 -4.14 -60.32 24.03
N ALA A 899 -3.85 -59.76 22.85
CA ALA A 899 -2.51 -59.33 22.47
C ALA A 899 -2.06 -58.12 23.30
N MET A 900 -0.78 -58.08 23.68
CA MET A 900 -0.27 -57.13 24.68
C MET A 900 0.82 -56.21 24.12
N ASP A 901 0.88 -54.96 24.59
CA ASP A 901 2.07 -54.14 24.41
C ASP A 901 3.20 -54.71 25.28
N HIS A 902 4.11 -55.44 24.65
CA HIS A 902 5.26 -56.06 25.31
C HIS A 902 6.18 -55.05 26.02
N SER A 903 6.15 -53.76 25.68
CA SER A 903 6.97 -52.71 26.30
C SER A 903 6.39 -52.19 27.62
N SER A 904 5.06 -52.30 27.81
CA SER A 904 4.36 -51.91 29.03
C SER A 904 4.52 -52.87 30.22
N LEU A 905 5.15 -54.04 30.01
CA LEU A 905 5.20 -55.12 31.01
C LEU A 905 6.01 -54.73 32.25
N ASN A 906 5.30 -54.60 33.37
CA ASN A 906 5.88 -54.55 34.72
C ASN A 906 5.59 -55.88 35.44
N TRP A 907 6.58 -56.50 36.08
CA TRP A 907 6.43 -57.79 36.75
C TRP A 907 7.38 -57.95 37.95
N THR A 908 6.95 -58.78 38.92
CA THR A 908 7.75 -59.23 40.07
C THR A 908 7.35 -60.67 40.46
N THR A 909 8.24 -61.38 41.15
CA THR A 909 8.01 -62.76 41.62
C THR A 909 8.48 -62.93 43.06
N THR A 910 7.89 -63.87 43.81
CA THR A 910 8.38 -64.22 45.17
C THR A 910 9.62 -65.13 45.16
N PHE A 911 10.19 -65.38 43.99
CA PHE A 911 11.35 -66.25 43.72
C PHE A 911 12.21 -65.66 42.59
N PRO A 912 13.53 -65.92 42.54
CA PRO A 912 14.37 -65.49 41.42
C PRO A 912 13.92 -66.11 40.09
N ALA A 913 13.68 -65.27 39.08
CA ALA A 913 13.20 -65.68 37.76
C ALA A 913 13.75 -64.79 36.64
N THR A 914 13.66 -65.27 35.40
CA THR A 914 13.72 -64.46 34.17
C THR A 914 12.38 -64.57 33.44
N VAL A 915 12.09 -63.58 32.59
CA VAL A 915 10.83 -63.49 31.85
C VAL A 915 11.10 -63.18 30.39
N THR A 916 10.40 -63.89 29.49
CA THR A 916 10.52 -63.74 28.03
C THR A 916 9.15 -63.92 27.35
N TRP A 917 8.82 -63.04 26.41
CA TRP A 917 7.64 -63.18 25.54
C TRP A 917 7.83 -64.30 24.50
N SER A 918 6.73 -64.97 24.13
CA SER A 918 6.67 -66.08 23.17
C SER A 918 5.42 -65.94 22.28
N GLY A 919 5.42 -64.91 21.45
CA GLY A 919 4.16 -64.30 21.00
C GLY A 919 3.52 -63.56 22.18
N ASP A 920 2.19 -63.54 22.23
CA ASP A 920 1.41 -62.92 23.32
C ASP A 920 1.41 -63.73 24.64
N ASP A 921 2.10 -64.88 24.67
CA ASP A 921 2.33 -65.66 25.89
C ASP A 921 3.62 -65.21 26.60
N LEU A 922 3.58 -65.22 27.94
CA LEU A 922 4.70 -64.82 28.79
C LEU A 922 5.28 -66.04 29.52
N LEU A 923 6.54 -66.34 29.23
CA LEU A 923 7.26 -67.46 29.82
C LEU A 923 8.12 -66.98 31.01
N VAL A 924 7.76 -67.43 32.22
CA VAL A 924 8.42 -67.08 33.48
C VAL A 924 9.27 -68.27 33.94
N THR A 925 10.60 -68.15 33.87
CA THR A 925 11.54 -69.25 34.15
C THR A 925 12.25 -69.03 35.49
N PRO A 926 12.10 -69.92 36.49
CA PRO A 926 12.88 -69.85 37.72
C PRO A 926 14.40 -69.94 37.44
N THR A 927 15.20 -69.05 38.04
CA THR A 927 16.67 -69.07 37.90
C THR A 927 17.39 -69.86 39.00
N VAL A 928 16.61 -70.38 39.96
CA VAL A 928 17.02 -71.33 41.00
C VAL A 928 15.96 -72.43 41.10
N SER A 929 16.33 -73.62 41.56
CA SER A 929 15.35 -74.63 41.94
C SER A 929 14.46 -74.08 43.07
N LEU A 930 13.14 -74.17 42.89
CA LEU A 930 12.17 -73.80 43.89
C LEU A 930 12.17 -74.81 45.05
N GLN A 931 11.68 -74.39 46.21
CA GLN A 931 11.50 -75.27 47.36
C GLN A 931 10.26 -76.16 47.16
N GLU A 932 10.30 -77.35 47.73
CA GLU A 932 9.17 -78.28 47.72
C GLU A 932 7.99 -77.77 48.58
N ALA A 933 6.77 -78.20 48.23
CA ALA A 933 5.53 -77.94 48.96
C ALA A 933 5.32 -76.46 49.37
N THR A 934 5.75 -75.53 48.50
CA THR A 934 5.82 -74.09 48.79
C THR A 934 4.95 -73.28 47.82
N GLU A 935 4.19 -72.32 48.36
CA GLU A 935 3.39 -71.37 47.58
C GLU A 935 4.26 -70.21 47.08
N TYR A 936 4.14 -69.90 45.78
CA TYR A 936 4.82 -68.81 45.10
C TYR A 936 3.81 -67.93 44.36
N GLN A 937 4.18 -66.69 44.08
CA GLN A 937 3.34 -65.74 43.34
C GLN A 937 4.15 -65.06 42.23
N ILE A 938 3.54 -64.99 41.05
CA ILE A 938 3.91 -64.08 39.97
C ILE A 938 2.97 -62.88 40.06
N ARG A 939 3.49 -61.67 40.02
CA ARG A 939 2.70 -60.42 39.98
C ARG A 939 3.08 -59.64 38.75
N LEU A 940 2.11 -59.22 37.95
CA LEU A 940 2.38 -58.54 36.68
C LEU A 940 1.26 -57.59 36.27
N SER A 941 1.59 -56.63 35.42
CA SER A 941 0.67 -55.70 34.79
C SER A 941 1.21 -55.30 33.42
N ALA A 942 0.35 -55.25 32.41
CA ALA A 942 0.67 -54.78 31.08
C ALA A 942 -0.57 -54.13 30.44
N ASN A 943 -0.35 -53.30 29.43
CA ASN A 943 -1.39 -52.75 28.57
C ASN A 943 -1.63 -53.68 27.38
N ASP A 944 -2.86 -53.75 26.89
CA ASP A 944 -3.11 -54.26 25.53
C ASP A 944 -2.73 -53.23 24.46
N LEU A 945 -2.91 -53.61 23.19
CA LEU A 945 -2.58 -52.77 22.03
C LEU A 945 -3.46 -51.51 21.88
N SER A 946 -4.55 -51.36 22.65
CA SER A 946 -5.31 -50.09 22.73
C SER A 946 -4.73 -49.13 23.79
N GLY A 947 -3.78 -49.60 24.61
CA GLY A 947 -3.29 -48.90 25.79
C GLY A 947 -4.03 -49.25 27.09
N LYS A 948 -4.98 -50.21 27.07
CA LYS A 948 -5.76 -50.55 28.27
C LYS A 948 -4.93 -51.37 29.25
N GLY A 949 -4.56 -50.77 30.38
CA GLY A 949 -3.82 -51.46 31.44
C GLY A 949 -4.65 -52.51 32.18
N SER A 950 -4.12 -53.72 32.32
CA SER A 950 -4.69 -54.84 33.08
C SER A 950 -4.89 -54.57 34.58
N GLY A 951 -4.20 -53.56 35.12
CA GLY A 951 -3.90 -53.45 36.55
C GLY A 951 -2.94 -54.56 37.03
N THR A 952 -2.63 -54.56 38.33
CA THR A 952 -1.73 -55.56 38.93
C THR A 952 -2.45 -56.89 39.17
N MET A 953 -2.15 -57.87 38.34
CA MET A 953 -2.62 -59.24 38.47
C MET A 953 -1.67 -60.05 39.36
N VAL A 954 -2.22 -61.03 40.10
CA VAL A 954 -1.48 -61.92 40.99
C VAL A 954 -1.84 -63.36 40.66
N LEU A 955 -0.84 -64.15 40.28
CA LEU A 955 -0.97 -65.54 39.84
C LEU A 955 -0.24 -66.43 40.87
N PRO A 956 -0.95 -67.01 41.85
CA PRO A 956 -0.38 -67.93 42.81
C PRO A 956 -0.23 -69.34 42.23
N PHE A 957 0.84 -70.05 42.60
CA PHE A 957 1.04 -71.47 42.30
C PHE A 957 1.79 -72.18 43.43
N SER A 958 1.67 -73.51 43.48
CA SER A 958 2.36 -74.34 44.48
C SER A 958 3.19 -75.45 43.85
N THR A 959 4.37 -75.69 44.43
CA THR A 959 5.29 -76.77 44.05
C THR A 959 4.93 -78.11 44.69
N MET A 960 5.30 -79.22 44.04
CA MET A 960 5.22 -80.57 44.63
C MET A 960 6.19 -80.75 45.82
N GLY A 961 5.95 -81.77 46.65
CA GLY A 961 6.90 -82.25 47.65
C GLY A 961 6.97 -83.77 47.67
N MET A 962 8.20 -84.32 47.65
CA MET A 962 8.53 -85.73 47.46
C MET A 962 9.46 -86.20 48.57
N GLY A 963 9.42 -87.49 48.89
CA GLY A 963 10.33 -88.12 49.85
C GLY A 963 10.67 -89.54 49.45
N SER A 964 11.89 -89.94 49.77
CA SER A 964 12.39 -91.30 49.63
C SER A 964 12.06 -92.10 50.90
N VAL A 965 11.70 -93.37 50.73
CA VAL A 965 11.52 -94.33 51.80
C VAL A 965 12.33 -95.58 51.46
N HIS A 966 13.31 -95.91 52.30
CA HIS A 966 14.17 -97.07 52.12
C HIS A 966 14.20 -97.96 53.35
N GLY A 967 14.63 -99.21 53.18
CA GLY A 967 14.68 -100.17 54.28
C GLY A 967 14.99 -101.57 53.77
N ARG A 968 14.64 -102.58 54.57
CA ARG A 968 14.96 -103.98 54.28
C ARG A 968 13.83 -104.92 54.70
N VAL A 969 13.68 -106.05 54.04
CA VAL A 969 12.74 -107.12 54.43
C VAL A 969 13.52 -108.36 54.86
N VAL A 970 13.13 -108.96 55.98
CA VAL A 970 13.80 -110.11 56.63
C VAL A 970 12.81 -111.12 57.21
N ASP A 971 13.29 -112.35 57.48
CA ASP A 971 12.56 -113.39 58.19
C ASP A 971 12.66 -113.21 59.74
N PRO A 972 11.93 -113.99 60.56
CA PRO A 972 11.99 -113.88 62.02
C PRO A 972 13.31 -114.29 62.67
N SER A 973 14.29 -114.77 61.87
CA SER A 973 15.67 -115.06 62.29
C SER A 973 16.67 -113.99 61.84
N GLY A 974 16.23 -112.97 61.10
CA GLY A 974 17.06 -111.89 60.56
C GLY A 974 17.73 -112.18 59.20
N ASN A 975 17.34 -113.25 58.51
CA ASN A 975 17.82 -113.51 57.14
C ASN A 975 17.03 -112.65 56.14
N PRO A 976 17.65 -112.05 55.11
CA PRO A 976 16.92 -111.24 54.15
C PRO A 976 15.93 -112.03 53.29
N ILE A 977 14.82 -111.38 52.94
CA ILE A 977 13.84 -111.86 51.96
C ILE A 977 13.96 -111.00 50.70
N SER A 978 14.52 -111.60 49.65
CA SER A 978 14.62 -111.00 48.31
C SER A 978 13.34 -111.18 47.50
N ALA A 979 13.13 -110.31 46.51
CA ALA A 979 11.93 -110.27 45.66
C ALA A 979 10.58 -110.07 46.39
N ALA A 980 10.60 -109.67 47.67
CA ALA A 980 9.39 -109.21 48.38
C ALA A 980 8.89 -107.91 47.73
N MET A 981 7.59 -107.79 47.48
CA MET A 981 7.03 -106.58 46.87
C MET A 981 6.70 -105.57 47.98
N VAL A 982 7.34 -104.41 47.92
CA VAL A 982 7.10 -103.28 48.84
C VAL A 982 6.32 -102.20 48.11
N THR A 983 5.19 -101.78 48.67
CA THR A 983 4.30 -100.78 48.09
C THR A 983 4.02 -99.66 49.08
N ILE A 984 4.12 -98.41 48.62
CA ILE A 984 3.77 -97.21 49.37
C ILE A 984 2.86 -96.35 48.49
N GLY A 985 1.62 -96.11 48.95
CA GLY A 985 0.62 -95.42 48.14
C GLY A 985 0.34 -96.17 46.83
N ASN A 986 0.65 -95.53 45.69
CA ASN A 986 0.46 -96.08 44.35
C ASN A 986 1.79 -96.57 43.70
N VAL A 987 2.90 -96.58 44.44
CA VAL A 987 4.24 -96.93 43.92
C VAL A 987 4.73 -98.23 44.56
N SER A 988 5.15 -99.19 43.74
CA SER A 988 5.62 -100.51 44.16
C SER A 988 7.01 -100.82 43.60
N VAL A 989 7.85 -101.45 44.41
CA VAL A 989 9.16 -102.01 44.02
C VAL A 989 9.32 -103.42 44.59
N THR A 990 10.33 -104.16 44.15
CA THR A 990 10.70 -105.48 44.72
C THR A 990 12.05 -105.42 45.42
N THR A 991 12.22 -106.10 46.54
CA THR A 991 13.50 -106.11 47.28
C THR A 991 14.63 -106.77 46.49
N ALA A 992 15.84 -106.23 46.67
CA ALA A 992 17.09 -106.78 46.13
C ALA A 992 17.47 -108.12 46.77
N GLU A 993 18.53 -108.78 46.27
CA GLU A 993 19.02 -110.07 46.81
C GLU A 993 19.40 -110.02 48.30
N ASP A 994 19.80 -108.86 48.80
CA ASP A 994 20.12 -108.62 50.22
C ASP A 994 18.92 -108.16 51.06
N GLY A 995 17.72 -108.13 50.49
CA GLY A 995 16.46 -107.73 51.11
C GLY A 995 16.15 -106.23 51.08
N THR A 996 17.03 -105.38 50.52
CA THR A 996 16.83 -103.91 50.55
C THR A 996 15.85 -103.36 49.51
N PHE A 997 15.26 -102.20 49.77
CA PHE A 997 14.40 -101.45 48.84
C PHE A 997 14.51 -99.93 49.03
N THR A 998 14.07 -99.16 48.01
CA THR A 998 13.88 -97.70 48.04
C THR A 998 12.68 -97.33 47.18
N ILE A 999 11.83 -96.40 47.62
CA ILE A 999 10.67 -95.88 46.89
C ILE A 999 10.58 -94.36 47.06
N GLU A 1000 10.46 -93.60 45.97
CA GLU A 1000 10.05 -92.19 46.02
C GLU A 1000 8.54 -92.06 45.95
N VAL A 1001 7.95 -91.26 46.85
CA VAL A 1001 6.52 -90.93 46.90
C VAL A 1001 6.33 -89.45 47.24
N MET A 1002 5.14 -88.90 46.99
CA MET A 1002 4.78 -87.57 47.52
C MET A 1002 4.83 -87.56 49.05
N SER A 1003 5.04 -86.40 49.67
CA SER A 1003 5.02 -86.29 51.13
C SER A 1003 3.62 -86.55 51.70
N GLY A 1004 3.49 -87.46 52.66
CA GLY A 1004 2.21 -87.86 53.26
C GLY A 1004 2.33 -89.05 54.21
N VAL A 1005 1.21 -89.39 54.86
CA VAL A 1005 1.10 -90.60 55.71
C VAL A 1005 0.56 -91.74 54.85
N TYR A 1006 1.33 -92.82 54.76
CA TYR A 1006 1.01 -94.00 53.96
C TYR A 1006 1.08 -95.28 54.80
N ASN A 1007 0.49 -96.34 54.27
CA ASN A 1007 0.83 -97.70 54.67
C ASN A 1007 1.87 -98.25 53.69
N LEU A 1008 3.04 -98.62 54.21
CA LEU A 1008 4.05 -99.41 53.54
C LEU A 1008 3.66 -100.88 53.69
N THR A 1009 3.24 -101.49 52.59
CA THR A 1009 2.82 -102.90 52.54
C THR A 1009 3.94 -103.74 51.96
N VAL A 1010 4.33 -104.81 52.68
CA VAL A 1010 5.30 -105.81 52.22
C VAL A 1010 4.55 -107.12 51.94
N HIS A 1011 4.51 -107.53 50.69
CA HIS A 1011 3.99 -108.82 50.24
C HIS A 1011 5.13 -109.81 49.97
N VAL A 1012 4.99 -111.04 50.44
CA VAL A 1012 5.87 -112.17 50.11
C VAL A 1012 5.00 -113.33 49.64
N ASP A 1013 5.35 -113.94 48.50
CA ASP A 1013 4.57 -115.04 47.91
C ASP A 1013 4.39 -116.19 48.92
N GLY A 1014 3.18 -116.35 49.45
CA GLY A 1014 2.82 -117.39 50.42
C GLY A 1014 2.74 -116.94 51.89
N SER A 1015 2.95 -115.66 52.22
CA SER A 1015 2.61 -115.06 53.53
C SER A 1015 1.31 -114.25 53.48
N GLU A 1016 0.84 -113.77 54.63
CA GLU A 1016 -0.02 -112.57 54.69
C GLU A 1016 0.83 -111.30 54.56
N ASP A 1017 0.20 -110.17 54.20
CA ASP A 1017 0.87 -108.88 54.01
C ASP A 1017 1.32 -108.26 55.33
N ALA A 1018 2.60 -107.89 55.43
CA ALA A 1018 3.10 -107.12 56.56
C ALA A 1018 2.96 -105.61 56.28
N VAL A 1019 2.04 -104.96 56.98
CA VAL A 1019 1.71 -103.54 56.78
C VAL A 1019 2.28 -102.66 57.90
N TYR A 1020 3.02 -101.62 57.52
CA TYR A 1020 3.67 -100.68 58.43
C TYR A 1020 3.25 -99.24 58.11
N PRO A 1021 2.75 -98.44 59.06
CA PRO A 1021 2.52 -97.02 58.82
C PRO A 1021 3.85 -96.28 58.65
N VAL A 1022 3.95 -95.42 57.64
CA VAL A 1022 5.08 -94.54 57.36
C VAL A 1022 4.60 -93.12 57.14
N ASP A 1023 5.31 -92.14 57.70
CA ASP A 1023 4.99 -90.72 57.58
C ASP A 1023 6.17 -90.02 56.87
N VAL A 1024 5.99 -89.75 55.59
CA VAL A 1024 7.04 -89.28 54.67
C VAL A 1024 6.96 -87.77 54.55
N LYS A 1025 7.99 -87.04 54.95
CA LYS A 1025 8.06 -85.57 54.77
C LYS A 1025 8.73 -85.21 53.44
N ALA A 1026 8.41 -84.02 52.93
CA ALA A 1026 9.05 -83.46 51.74
C ALA A 1026 10.56 -83.30 51.97
N GLY A 1027 11.37 -83.66 50.97
CA GLY A 1027 12.83 -83.73 51.05
C GLY A 1027 13.40 -84.77 52.04
N GLN A 1028 12.59 -85.65 52.63
CA GLN A 1028 13.06 -86.66 53.57
C GLN A 1028 13.52 -87.93 52.85
N ASP A 1029 14.66 -88.47 53.26
CA ASP A 1029 15.03 -89.87 53.01
C ASP A 1029 14.79 -90.66 54.31
N LEU A 1030 13.76 -91.50 54.31
CA LEU A 1030 13.22 -92.19 55.49
C LEU A 1030 13.69 -93.65 55.49
N ASP A 1031 14.74 -93.95 56.26
CA ASP A 1031 15.04 -95.32 56.65
C ASP A 1031 13.94 -95.86 57.58
N VAL A 1032 13.30 -96.95 57.18
CA VAL A 1032 12.30 -97.67 57.99
C VAL A 1032 12.87 -98.92 58.67
N GLY A 1033 14.12 -99.27 58.40
CA GLY A 1033 14.82 -100.44 58.93
C GLY A 1033 14.27 -101.80 58.47
N ASP A 1034 14.70 -102.85 59.17
CA ASP A 1034 14.29 -104.23 58.91
C ASP A 1034 12.78 -104.45 59.19
N LYS A 1035 12.07 -104.95 58.18
CA LYS A 1035 10.66 -105.37 58.21
C LYS A 1035 10.58 -106.89 58.24
N ILE A 1036 10.04 -107.42 59.34
CA ILE A 1036 10.01 -108.86 59.62
C ILE A 1036 8.70 -109.49 59.13
N VAL A 1037 8.79 -110.54 58.31
CA VAL A 1037 7.64 -111.32 57.80
C VAL A 1037 7.74 -112.77 58.27
N ASP A 1038 6.68 -113.29 58.92
CA ASP A 1038 6.59 -114.68 59.37
C ASP A 1038 5.88 -115.55 58.30
N LEU A 1039 6.43 -116.73 58.02
CA LEU A 1039 6.01 -117.64 56.94
C LEU A 1039 5.31 -118.91 57.47
N SER A 1040 4.96 -118.97 58.77
CA SER A 1040 4.70 -120.23 59.48
C SER A 1040 3.23 -120.67 59.69
N SER A 1041 2.25 -120.14 58.94
CA SER A 1041 0.85 -120.63 59.02
C SER A 1041 0.16 -120.78 57.65
N ASN A 1042 -0.64 -121.85 57.47
CA ASN A 1042 -1.26 -122.19 56.17
C ASN A 1042 -2.40 -123.23 56.32
N GLN A 1043 -3.65 -122.90 55.97
CA GLN A 1043 -4.70 -123.87 55.56
C GLN A 1043 -5.76 -123.29 54.59
N PHE A 1044 -5.71 -123.75 53.34
CA PHE A 1044 -6.79 -123.98 52.35
C PHE A 1044 -8.21 -123.40 52.54
N SER A 1045 -8.73 -122.78 51.46
CA SER A 1045 -9.94 -123.28 50.76
C SER A 1045 -9.94 -122.86 49.27
N TRP A 1046 -10.84 -123.42 48.44
CA TRP A 1046 -10.88 -123.26 46.96
C TRP A 1046 -12.20 -122.63 46.49
N LEU A 1047 -12.17 -121.84 45.40
CA LEU A 1047 -12.87 -122.09 44.11
C LEU A 1047 -12.62 -120.97 43.05
N PRO A 1048 -12.66 -121.23 41.72
CA PRO A 1048 -12.37 -120.24 40.65
C PRO A 1048 -13.56 -120.06 39.64
N PRO A 1049 -13.39 -119.62 38.36
CA PRO A 1049 -13.22 -118.21 37.94
C PRO A 1049 -14.16 -117.74 36.78
N ALA A 1050 -14.33 -116.42 36.55
CA ALA A 1050 -14.98 -115.86 35.35
C ALA A 1050 -14.59 -114.36 35.11
N VAL A 1051 -14.13 -113.92 33.90
CA VAL A 1051 -14.91 -113.27 32.79
C VAL A 1051 -15.09 -111.73 32.97
N ILE A 1052 -14.87 -110.79 32.03
CA ILE A 1052 -14.38 -110.77 30.62
C ILE A 1052 -13.77 -109.36 30.30
N ILE A 1053 -12.57 -109.22 29.70
CA ILE A 1053 -12.23 -108.96 28.26
C ILE A 1053 -12.60 -107.58 27.64
N ALA A 1054 -11.56 -106.72 27.51
CA ALA A 1054 -11.03 -105.97 26.33
C ALA A 1054 -11.77 -104.80 25.60
N GLY A 1055 -10.96 -104.04 24.83
CA GLY A 1055 -11.28 -102.85 24.00
C GLY A 1055 -10.24 -101.73 24.21
N ALA A 1056 -9.16 -101.48 23.44
CA ALA A 1056 -8.77 -101.75 22.04
C ALA A 1056 -9.54 -100.91 20.99
N ILE A 1057 -8.95 -100.26 19.95
CA ILE A 1057 -7.52 -100.00 19.57
C ILE A 1057 -7.47 -98.94 18.41
N ALA A 1058 -6.28 -98.39 18.05
CA ALA A 1058 -5.97 -97.67 16.78
C ALA A 1058 -6.66 -96.30 16.52
N ALA A 1059 -6.21 -95.40 15.60
CA ALA A 1059 -4.96 -95.16 14.83
C ALA A 1059 -4.98 -93.66 14.40
N VAL A 1060 -3.90 -92.88 14.16
CA VAL A 1060 -2.64 -93.05 13.37
C VAL A 1060 -2.83 -92.99 11.84
N GLY A 1061 -2.34 -91.89 11.22
CA GLY A 1061 -2.22 -91.66 9.76
C GLY A 1061 -2.11 -90.15 9.46
N VAL A 1062 -0.96 -89.47 9.27
CA VAL A 1062 0.38 -89.73 8.65
C VAL A 1062 0.44 -89.35 7.15
N VAL A 1063 1.57 -88.76 6.73
CA VAL A 1063 1.95 -88.28 5.36
C VAL A 1063 1.36 -86.91 4.95
N ALA A 1064 2.01 -86.03 4.18
CA ALA A 1064 3.36 -85.40 4.22
C ALA A 1064 3.52 -84.48 2.97
N TYR A 1065 4.62 -83.70 2.91
CA TYR A 1065 5.31 -83.26 1.66
C TYR A 1065 4.61 -82.16 0.81
N ALA A 1066 5.27 -81.15 0.24
CA ALA A 1066 6.56 -80.49 0.51
C ALA A 1066 6.70 -79.19 -0.32
N LEU A 1067 7.76 -78.41 -0.04
CA LEU A 1067 8.61 -77.69 -1.01
C LEU A 1067 7.94 -77.06 -2.26
N THR A 1068 7.81 -75.73 -2.29
CA THR A 1068 8.64 -74.77 -3.09
C THR A 1068 7.88 -73.43 -3.31
N ARG A 1069 8.49 -72.24 -3.51
CA ARG A 1069 9.92 -71.81 -3.52
C ARG A 1069 10.06 -70.28 -3.30
N LYS A 1070 11.10 -69.89 -2.56
CA LYS A 1070 11.99 -68.71 -2.77
C LYS A 1070 11.43 -67.28 -3.02
N LYS A 1071 11.86 -66.40 -2.10
CA LYS A 1071 12.56 -65.11 -2.30
C LYS A 1071 11.78 -63.85 -2.73
N GLY A 1072 11.94 -62.80 -1.90
CA GLY A 1072 11.54 -61.41 -2.13
C GLY A 1072 11.23 -60.75 -0.77
N LYS A 1073 12.20 -60.54 0.12
CA LYS A 1073 13.10 -59.36 0.18
C LYS A 1073 12.34 -58.04 0.39
N THR A 1074 12.36 -57.56 1.64
CA THR A 1074 12.54 -56.16 2.12
C THR A 1074 11.76 -55.01 1.45
N LEU A 1075 11.21 -54.06 2.20
CA LEU A 1075 11.30 -53.87 3.66
C LEU A 1075 10.09 -54.43 4.41
#